data_AF-M2QDH2-F1
#
_entry.id   AF-M2QDH2-F1
#
_cell.length_a   1.000
_cell.length_b   1.000
_cell.length_c   1.000
_cell.angle_alpha   90.00
_cell.angle_beta   90.00
_cell.angle_gamma   90.00
#
_symmetry.space_group_name_H-M   'P 1'
#
loop_
_entity.id
_entity.type
_entity.pdbx_description
1 polymer ?
#
loop_
_entity_poly.entity_id
_entity_poly.type
_entity_poly.pdbx_seq_one_letter_code
_entity_poly.pdbx_strand_id
1 'polypeptide(L)'
;MPDLTVRWKARNCSPQQPLSVALAVQEYVDHQLRLAAAETGGYAELDWQREDLRGMDKSARLEHKAQLCDRFPAMLSGRHYKNLSSQEWLPMYIVWVSIPRSKLSDTPYEAALVFCNVMWQSEAGPLGLSFYSNHQDIDHVLGYVACDGSEPIKQPDNVPKLLDFSRVTRFLLEYGRNSQKKTILKDSKDPRKPLTEVCIRAGMHVGSCKQARAGWEMGILDYTCMSFEVYKEQQESTTAAQQDGQTPGEICEVQKEQSFAKRGQHRSAYHMTARRGPSSNDEDSLVPEDDFAITILGLPAQLKPQEVFANIYGMFLVDRFWRIPGPSSTSPMVTFYVPSCDAAWSSKPQFYHRGRCVSCGPPVGRLGIHYTGRLNYTIDGTSLRAALSGNHFERYKQALSVAVKRAFKNPELAVELALDILDDDGTCDGTIGSALRSAAHRGADEYRVAFQEAWRRRDPALPTDATPYPCEDEQEDDLVRELGMTPVTVGKNVRSLLKEIGAYCNAEVHARSILLQAPASNKTSNVPRFEGFCRAVAFVIPVLAETNVSMRQYTRRYPKVVWVEETSSIVLREPEPCVEHGEQGDCTCWVPRYLNYAAKEYSKAHPKFDLSNLVLTCEACIGVLTGIFEVTDAEAGTDTTGHVCKRQIVVYEAERHEEPECTDLPLVKDVTRNELHDMDIFEQSSPSPLQAPNEPELPVDHSVQAEDDTVMRDDSHSGHSESPSSADTSSPIPLVLSDRDRSEHGIASTQANIEDLPMDDLLLHCAGLLKRRRDTDQAAISKQLSALNENNTCLQDAVAHLSRAEDELRSALIAREEEATESEHRMREKDELLHKKDAQIYQLQNSLKARDRRAGEMEDTINSLNQQLLETNSILAELRAFVVRSVSAAGVCRAADPEEDPSPEGAPARKRARMDRWTPVQRTME
;
A
#
# COMPACT_ATOMS: atom_id res chain seq x y z
N MET A 1 20.15 50.18 14.73
CA MET A 1 19.57 48.85 14.49
C MET A 1 20.46 48.12 13.50
N PRO A 2 20.87 46.88 13.77
CA PRO A 2 21.52 46.06 12.75
C PRO A 2 20.45 45.59 11.76
N ASP A 3 20.63 45.88 10.46
CA ASP A 3 19.88 45.19 9.41
C ASP A 3 20.14 43.69 9.59
N LEU A 4 19.11 42.90 9.87
CA LEU A 4 19.24 41.46 9.98
C LEU A 4 19.43 40.89 8.57
N THR A 5 20.67 40.97 8.08
CA THR A 5 21.05 40.42 6.78
C THR A 5 21.30 38.94 6.95
N VAL A 6 20.31 38.14 6.61
CA VAL A 6 20.41 36.69 6.60
C VAL A 6 21.00 36.27 5.25
N ARG A 7 22.23 35.73 5.27
CA ARG A 7 22.87 35.21 4.05
C ARG A 7 22.44 33.76 3.87
N TRP A 8 21.95 33.40 2.68
CA TRP A 8 21.70 32.00 2.34
C TRP A 8 22.96 31.43 1.69
N LYS A 9 23.87 30.83 2.47
CA LYS A 9 25.04 30.13 1.90
C LYS A 9 24.72 28.66 1.70
N ALA A 10 24.28 28.32 0.49
CA ALA A 10 24.23 26.94 0.04
C ALA A 10 25.66 26.40 -0.20
N ARG A 11 26.38 26.03 0.85
CA ARG A 11 27.61 25.23 0.73
C ARG A 11 27.21 23.76 0.64
N ASN A 12 27.67 23.07 -0.41
CA ASN A 12 27.58 21.61 -0.58
C ASN A 12 26.17 21.02 -0.78
N CYS A 13 25.22 21.71 -1.42
CA CYS A 13 24.01 21.04 -1.89
C CYS A 13 24.41 19.98 -2.93
N SER A 14 24.05 18.71 -2.67
CA SER A 14 24.27 17.59 -3.58
C SER A 14 23.68 17.86 -4.97
N PRO A 15 24.23 17.23 -6.04
CA PRO A 15 23.72 17.39 -7.41
C PRO A 15 22.21 17.19 -7.45
N GLN A 16 21.54 18.20 -8.01
CA GLN A 16 20.12 18.41 -7.93
C GLN A 16 19.36 17.27 -8.62
N GLN A 17 18.51 16.55 -7.88
CA GLN A 17 17.33 15.95 -8.52
C GLN A 17 16.57 17.08 -9.25
N PRO A 18 16.06 16.83 -10.47
CA PRO A 18 15.31 17.82 -11.22
C PRO A 18 14.04 18.20 -10.44
N LEU A 19 14.05 19.36 -9.81
CA LEU A 19 12.86 19.95 -9.20
C LEU A 19 11.91 20.40 -10.32
N SER A 20 10.61 20.17 -10.13
CA SER A 20 9.56 20.75 -10.95
C SER A 20 8.85 21.87 -10.17
N VAL A 21 8.13 22.75 -10.86
CA VAL A 21 7.31 23.78 -10.20
C VAL A 21 6.27 23.14 -9.29
N ALA A 22 5.63 22.06 -9.73
CA ALA A 22 4.66 21.30 -8.94
C ALA A 22 5.26 20.78 -7.63
N LEU A 23 6.48 20.23 -7.68
CA LEU A 23 7.18 19.73 -6.50
C LEU A 23 7.58 20.89 -5.57
N ALA A 24 8.03 22.01 -6.13
CA ALA A 24 8.34 23.20 -5.34
C ALA A 24 7.11 23.77 -4.62
N VAL A 25 5.96 23.83 -5.29
CA VAL A 25 4.68 24.25 -4.72
C VAL A 25 4.22 23.27 -3.64
N GLN A 26 4.35 21.97 -3.90
CA GLN A 26 4.07 20.91 -2.95
C GLN A 26 4.80 21.15 -1.62
N GLU A 27 6.08 21.53 -1.64
CA GLU A 27 6.86 21.79 -0.42
C GLU A 27 6.36 23.00 0.40
N TYR A 28 5.86 24.06 -0.26
CA TYR A 28 5.25 25.18 0.48
C TYR A 28 3.94 24.76 1.14
N VAL A 29 3.10 24.03 0.42
CA VAL A 29 1.83 23.57 0.98
C VAL A 29 2.05 22.44 1.99
N ASP A 30 3.11 21.66 1.85
CA ASP A 30 3.58 20.69 2.83
C ASP A 30 3.78 21.33 4.21
N HIS A 31 4.38 22.52 4.22
CA HIS A 31 4.55 23.33 5.42
C HIS A 31 3.20 23.74 6.02
N GLN A 32 2.26 24.21 5.21
CA GLN A 32 0.89 24.52 5.65
C GLN A 32 0.18 23.28 6.22
N LEU A 33 0.30 22.13 5.56
CA LEU A 33 -0.26 20.85 6.03
C LEU A 33 0.34 20.41 7.37
N ARG A 34 1.63 20.65 7.59
CA ARG A 34 2.30 20.36 8.87
C ARG A 34 1.87 21.31 9.98
N LEU A 35 1.76 22.60 9.67
CA LEU A 35 1.21 23.58 10.62
C LEU A 35 -0.21 23.17 11.02
N ALA A 36 -1.08 22.87 10.04
CA ALA A 36 -2.42 22.35 10.34
C ALA A 36 -2.37 21.11 11.23
N ALA A 37 -1.51 20.15 10.90
CA ALA A 37 -1.43 18.93 11.68
C ALA A 37 -0.93 19.13 13.12
N ALA A 38 -0.01 20.08 13.33
CA ALA A 38 0.45 20.48 14.65
C ALA A 38 -0.68 21.17 15.44
N GLU A 39 -1.36 22.11 14.80
CA GLU A 39 -2.44 22.91 15.41
C GLU A 39 -3.70 22.07 15.68
N THR A 40 -3.96 20.99 14.94
CA THR A 40 -5.10 20.08 15.16
C THR A 40 -4.75 18.81 15.95
N GLY A 41 -3.49 18.63 16.37
CA GLY A 41 -3.05 17.47 17.14
C GLY A 41 -3.02 16.15 16.34
N GLY A 42 -2.98 16.23 15.01
CA GLY A 42 -3.07 15.10 14.10
C GLY A 42 -3.32 15.53 12.66
N TYR A 43 -3.29 14.60 11.71
CA TYR A 43 -3.59 14.94 10.31
C TYR A 43 -5.05 15.36 10.15
N ALA A 44 -5.29 16.64 9.84
CA ALA A 44 -6.59 17.14 9.45
C ALA A 44 -6.79 17.00 7.95
N GLU A 45 -7.93 16.42 7.54
CA GLU A 45 -8.37 16.55 6.16
C GLU A 45 -8.77 18.02 5.91
N LEU A 46 -8.06 18.66 4.98
CA LEU A 46 -8.32 20.05 4.62
C LEU A 46 -9.34 20.10 3.47
N ASP A 47 -10.45 20.78 3.72
CA ASP A 47 -11.48 21.02 2.71
C ASP A 47 -11.14 22.29 1.93
N TRP A 48 -10.22 22.15 0.97
CA TRP A 48 -9.76 23.24 0.13
C TRP A 48 -10.90 23.84 -0.70
N GLN A 49 -11.21 25.11 -0.42
CA GLN A 49 -12.07 25.95 -1.25
C GLN A 49 -11.26 26.46 -2.44
N ARG A 50 -11.89 26.50 -3.62
CA ARG A 50 -11.23 26.80 -4.89
C ARG A 50 -12.06 27.79 -5.69
N GLU A 51 -11.40 28.79 -6.24
CA GLU A 51 -12.03 29.80 -7.11
C GLU A 51 -11.18 29.93 -8.38
N ASP A 52 -11.72 29.50 -9.52
CA ASP A 52 -11.09 29.64 -10.83
C ASP A 52 -11.59 30.90 -11.53
N LEU A 53 -10.77 31.95 -11.49
CA LEU A 53 -11.14 33.27 -11.99
C LEU A 53 -10.76 33.47 -13.46
N ARG A 54 -10.23 32.44 -14.15
CA ARG A 54 -9.80 32.54 -15.56
C ARG A 54 -10.94 32.89 -16.52
N GLY A 55 -12.17 32.48 -16.20
CA GLY A 55 -13.37 32.77 -16.98
C GLY A 55 -14.06 34.10 -16.63
N MET A 56 -13.61 34.79 -15.59
CA MET A 56 -14.21 36.04 -15.14
C MET A 56 -13.64 37.26 -15.86
N ASP A 57 -14.43 38.33 -15.95
CA ASP A 57 -13.95 39.59 -16.49
C ASP A 57 -12.92 40.27 -15.58
N LYS A 58 -12.22 41.26 -16.14
CA LYS A 58 -11.17 42.01 -15.43
C LYS A 58 -11.72 42.76 -14.21
N SER A 59 -12.94 43.29 -14.26
CA SER A 59 -13.54 44.08 -13.18
C SER A 59 -13.81 43.21 -11.96
N ALA A 60 -14.42 42.04 -12.18
CA ALA A 60 -14.69 41.08 -11.12
C ALA A 60 -13.40 40.55 -10.49
N ARG A 61 -12.35 40.32 -11.28
CA ARG A 61 -11.03 39.94 -10.78
C ARG A 61 -10.36 41.03 -9.94
N LEU A 62 -10.55 42.30 -10.28
CA LEU A 62 -10.08 43.44 -9.47
C LEU A 62 -10.84 43.54 -8.13
N GLU A 63 -12.14 43.24 -8.13
CA GLU A 63 -12.92 43.18 -6.90
C GLU A 63 -12.44 42.03 -5.99
N HIS A 64 -12.24 40.82 -6.54
CA HIS A 64 -11.71 39.68 -5.77
C HIS A 64 -10.31 39.98 -5.22
N LYS A 65 -9.49 40.66 -6.02
CA LYS A 65 -8.19 41.14 -5.57
C LYS A 65 -8.31 42.06 -4.37
N ALA A 66 -9.20 43.06 -4.41
CA ALA A 66 -9.41 43.97 -3.29
C ALA A 66 -9.83 43.21 -2.03
N GLN A 67 -10.74 42.24 -2.16
CA GLN A 67 -11.17 41.37 -1.06
C GLN A 67 -10.03 40.51 -0.50
N LEU A 68 -9.19 39.91 -1.37
CA LEU A 68 -8.02 39.14 -0.93
C LEU A 68 -7.02 40.01 -0.17
N CYS A 69 -6.80 41.23 -0.64
CA CYS A 69 -5.86 42.17 -0.06
C CYS A 69 -6.33 42.68 1.31
N ASP A 70 -7.63 42.92 1.45
CA ASP A 70 -8.28 43.31 2.70
C ASP A 70 -8.24 42.17 3.73
N ARG A 71 -8.57 40.95 3.29
CA ARG A 71 -8.64 39.76 4.16
C ARG A 71 -7.28 39.21 4.55
N PHE A 72 -6.25 39.36 3.71
CA PHE A 72 -4.92 38.77 3.89
C PHE A 72 -3.81 39.80 3.64
N PRO A 73 -3.72 40.83 4.49
CA PRO A 73 -2.86 41.99 4.24
C PRO A 73 -1.36 41.64 4.20
N ALA A 74 -0.94 40.51 4.77
CA ALA A 74 0.45 40.04 4.65
C ALA A 74 0.87 39.69 3.21
N MET A 75 -0.06 39.29 2.34
CA MET A 75 0.24 39.04 0.92
C MET A 75 0.67 40.33 0.19
N LEU A 76 0.21 41.48 0.68
CA LEU A 76 0.49 42.81 0.18
C LEU A 76 1.70 43.40 0.90
N SER A 77 2.89 42.87 0.64
CA SER A 77 4.08 43.32 1.36
C SER A 77 5.35 43.50 0.55
N GLY A 78 6.20 44.39 1.07
CA GLY A 78 7.52 44.70 0.52
C GLY A 78 7.47 45.33 -0.86
N ARG A 79 8.47 45.03 -1.68
CA ARG A 79 8.52 45.54 -3.07
C ARG A 79 7.38 44.99 -3.91
N HIS A 80 6.88 43.81 -3.56
CA HIS A 80 5.77 43.17 -4.26
C HIS A 80 4.45 43.88 -3.99
N TYR A 81 4.30 44.59 -2.87
CA TYR A 81 3.13 45.44 -2.61
C TYR A 81 2.84 46.34 -3.81
N LYS A 82 3.81 47.11 -4.30
CA LYS A 82 3.59 48.02 -5.43
C LYS A 82 3.14 47.30 -6.71
N ASN A 83 3.68 46.10 -6.96
CA ASN A 83 3.31 45.28 -8.10
C ASN A 83 1.90 44.69 -7.92
N LEU A 84 1.64 44.07 -6.78
CA LEU A 84 0.36 43.48 -6.45
C LEU A 84 -0.72 44.51 -6.18
N SER A 85 -0.42 45.78 -5.90
CA SER A 85 -1.41 46.86 -5.81
C SER A 85 -1.71 47.48 -7.17
N SER A 86 -0.85 47.26 -8.19
CA SER A 86 -1.10 47.73 -9.55
C SER A 86 -2.25 46.97 -10.20
N GLN A 87 -3.02 47.61 -11.09
CA GLN A 87 -4.12 46.92 -11.80
C GLN A 87 -3.64 45.84 -12.79
N GLU A 88 -2.33 45.71 -13.00
CA GLU A 88 -1.75 44.77 -13.96
C GLU A 88 -1.74 43.33 -13.44
N TRP A 89 -1.62 43.14 -12.12
CA TRP A 89 -1.60 41.82 -11.49
C TRP A 89 -2.98 41.45 -10.98
N LEU A 90 -3.57 40.40 -11.55
CA LEU A 90 -4.92 39.94 -11.22
C LEU A 90 -4.88 38.50 -10.70
N PRO A 91 -5.65 38.16 -9.66
CA PRO A 91 -5.76 36.79 -9.19
C PRO A 91 -6.40 35.96 -10.31
N MET A 92 -5.83 34.79 -10.58
CA MET A 92 -6.26 33.88 -11.63
C MET A 92 -6.85 32.61 -11.06
N TYR A 93 -6.29 32.12 -9.96
CA TYR A 93 -6.75 30.93 -9.26
C TYR A 93 -6.47 31.10 -7.77
N ILE A 94 -7.48 30.88 -6.94
CA ILE A 94 -7.39 31.02 -5.49
C ILE A 94 -7.72 29.67 -4.87
N VAL A 95 -6.87 29.22 -3.94
CA VAL A 95 -7.13 28.04 -3.13
C VAL A 95 -6.96 28.41 -1.68
N TRP A 96 -7.99 28.20 -0.86
CA TRP A 96 -7.92 28.56 0.55
C TRP A 96 -8.64 27.54 1.42
N VAL A 97 -8.30 27.51 2.69
CA VAL A 97 -8.97 26.66 3.68
C VAL A 97 -8.96 27.38 5.02
N SER A 98 -10.03 27.21 5.79
CA SER A 98 -10.13 27.72 7.16
C SER A 98 -10.49 26.57 8.09
N ILE A 99 -9.64 26.36 9.09
CA ILE A 99 -9.86 25.40 10.17
C ILE A 99 -10.38 26.19 11.38
N PRO A 100 -11.65 25.98 11.79
CA PRO A 100 -12.23 26.75 12.87
C PRO A 100 -11.49 26.50 14.18
N ARG A 101 -11.43 27.53 15.04
CA ARG A 101 -10.74 27.49 16.33
C ARG A 101 -11.15 26.29 17.21
N SER A 102 -12.39 25.83 17.09
CA SER A 102 -12.94 24.66 17.81
C SER A 102 -12.30 23.32 17.43
N LYS A 103 -11.61 23.24 16.28
CA LYS A 103 -10.87 22.04 15.83
C LYS A 103 -9.37 22.13 16.13
N LEU A 104 -8.89 23.26 16.65
CA LEU A 104 -7.48 23.47 16.98
C LEU A 104 -7.22 23.05 18.44
N SER A 105 -6.24 22.17 18.65
CA SER A 105 -5.80 21.67 19.94
C SER A 105 -4.56 22.42 20.42
N ASP A 106 -4.59 22.98 21.63
CA ASP A 106 -3.43 23.59 22.30
C ASP A 106 -2.68 24.65 21.48
N THR A 107 -3.40 25.47 20.73
CA THR A 107 -2.84 26.61 20.01
C THR A 107 -2.85 27.90 20.85
N PRO A 108 -1.75 28.70 20.85
CA PRO A 108 -1.71 30.00 21.52
C PRO A 108 -2.56 31.06 20.79
N TYR A 109 -2.96 30.79 19.55
CA TYR A 109 -3.69 31.74 18.72
C TYR A 109 -5.20 31.69 19.01
N GLU A 110 -5.84 32.86 19.03
CA GLU A 110 -7.30 32.98 19.25
C GLU A 110 -8.11 32.80 17.97
N ALA A 111 -7.48 33.04 16.82
CA ALA A 111 -8.11 33.00 15.51
C ALA A 111 -8.31 31.57 14.98
N ALA A 112 -9.12 31.45 13.92
CA ALA A 112 -9.14 30.25 13.09
C ALA A 112 -7.84 30.18 12.26
N LEU A 113 -7.32 28.98 12.05
CA LEU A 113 -6.18 28.78 11.16
C LEU A 113 -6.66 28.87 9.71
N VAL A 114 -6.00 29.70 8.91
CA VAL A 114 -6.37 30.01 7.53
C VAL A 114 -5.14 29.90 6.64
N PHE A 115 -5.29 29.16 5.54
CA PHE A 115 -4.33 29.19 4.44
C PHE A 115 -4.97 29.81 3.22
N CYS A 116 -4.20 30.62 2.49
CA CYS A 116 -4.61 31.18 1.21
C CYS A 116 -3.46 31.12 0.22
N ASN A 117 -3.68 30.44 -0.90
CA ASN A 117 -2.71 30.25 -1.96
C ASN A 117 -3.28 30.89 -3.23
N VAL A 118 -2.58 31.89 -3.77
CA VAL A 118 -3.06 32.68 -4.90
C VAL A 118 -2.09 32.57 -6.06
N MET A 119 -2.61 32.22 -7.23
CA MET A 119 -1.89 32.32 -8.49
C MET A 119 -2.28 33.61 -9.18
N TRP A 120 -1.30 34.48 -9.38
CA TRP A 120 -1.46 35.78 -10.00
C TRP A 120 -1.08 35.73 -11.48
N GLN A 121 -1.74 36.54 -12.29
CA GLN A 121 -1.41 36.75 -13.69
C GLN A 121 -1.22 38.24 -13.94
N SER A 122 -0.07 38.59 -14.51
CA SER A 122 0.17 39.94 -15.02
C SER A 122 -0.38 40.08 -16.44
N GLU A 123 -0.90 41.25 -16.80
CA GLU A 123 -1.26 41.59 -18.19
C GLU A 123 -0.07 41.42 -19.16
N ALA A 124 1.16 41.58 -18.68
CA ALA A 124 2.37 41.36 -19.47
C ALA A 124 2.70 39.87 -19.70
N GLY A 125 1.91 38.95 -19.15
CA GLY A 125 2.08 37.50 -19.24
C GLY A 125 2.72 36.79 -18.05
N PRO A 126 3.66 37.35 -17.24
CA PRO A 126 4.28 36.57 -16.17
C PRO A 126 3.27 36.21 -15.08
N LEU A 127 3.55 35.10 -14.41
CA LEU A 127 2.75 34.60 -13.31
C LEU A 127 3.40 34.88 -11.97
N GLY A 128 2.57 34.87 -10.93
CA GLY A 128 2.99 34.99 -9.55
C GLY A 128 2.33 33.92 -8.70
N LEU A 129 2.96 33.56 -7.59
CA LEU A 129 2.41 32.66 -6.59
C LEU A 129 2.56 33.32 -5.22
N SER A 130 1.48 33.37 -4.46
CA SER A 130 1.48 33.75 -3.05
C SER A 130 1.00 32.58 -2.20
N PHE A 131 1.69 32.32 -1.08
CA PHE A 131 1.30 31.35 -0.07
C PHE A 131 1.18 32.07 1.27
N TYR A 132 0.00 32.02 1.87
CA TYR A 132 -0.34 32.69 3.12
C TYR A 132 -0.74 31.69 4.19
N SER A 133 -0.37 31.97 5.44
CA SER A 133 -0.88 31.32 6.65
C SER A 133 -0.88 32.31 7.82
N ASN A 134 -1.95 32.36 8.61
CA ASN A 134 -1.86 32.88 9.98
C ASN A 134 -1.42 31.75 10.93
N HIS A 135 -1.06 32.05 12.19
CA HIS A 135 -0.50 31.10 13.17
C HIS A 135 0.95 30.64 12.89
N GLN A 136 1.79 31.47 12.27
CA GLN A 136 3.23 31.16 12.20
C GLN A 136 3.97 31.76 13.38
N ASP A 137 4.84 30.96 14.00
CA ASP A 137 5.82 31.46 14.96
C ASP A 137 6.95 32.13 14.17
N ILE A 138 7.14 33.43 14.41
CA ILE A 138 8.12 34.22 13.69
C ILE A 138 9.55 33.76 13.96
N ASP A 139 9.85 33.33 15.19
CA ASP A 139 11.19 32.84 15.55
C ASP A 139 11.46 31.52 14.83
N HIS A 140 10.42 30.69 14.67
CA HIS A 140 10.48 29.49 13.87
C HIS A 140 10.77 29.83 12.40
N VAL A 141 9.95 30.68 11.79
CA VAL A 141 10.12 31.09 10.38
C VAL A 141 11.51 31.69 10.15
N LEU A 142 11.94 32.62 11.00
CA LEU A 142 13.26 33.24 10.91
C LEU A 142 14.38 32.21 11.10
N GLY A 143 14.23 31.26 12.02
CA GLY A 143 15.16 30.14 12.19
C GLY A 143 15.28 29.27 10.94
N TYR A 144 14.16 28.88 10.34
CA TYR A 144 14.12 28.10 9.10
C TYR A 144 14.79 28.83 7.93
N VAL A 145 14.57 30.14 7.87
CA VAL A 145 15.09 30.97 6.80
C VAL A 145 16.56 31.38 7.02
N ALA A 146 17.03 31.37 8.27
CA ALA A 146 18.39 31.74 8.65
C ALA A 146 19.38 30.57 8.81
N CYS A 147 18.90 29.32 8.85
CA CYS A 147 19.77 28.17 8.96
C CYS A 147 20.69 28.01 7.74
N ASP A 148 21.96 28.35 7.96
CA ASP A 148 23.08 28.30 7.01
C ASP A 148 23.54 26.84 6.77
N GLY A 149 22.60 25.91 6.50
CA GLY A 149 22.84 24.52 6.10
C GLY A 149 23.71 23.62 7.00
N SER A 150 24.26 24.12 8.12
CA SER A 150 25.34 23.44 8.85
C SER A 150 24.87 22.61 10.05
N GLU A 151 23.69 22.89 10.61
CA GLU A 151 23.07 22.02 11.60
C GLU A 151 21.57 21.91 11.29
N PRO A 152 21.05 20.71 10.99
CA PRO A 152 19.60 20.54 10.91
C PRO A 152 19.04 20.91 12.28
N ILE A 153 18.13 21.89 12.32
CA ILE A 153 17.27 22.11 13.50
C ILE A 153 16.78 20.71 13.90
N LYS A 154 16.92 20.35 15.18
CA LYS A 154 16.44 19.06 15.72
C LYS A 154 14.92 19.01 15.52
N GLN A 155 14.49 18.61 14.34
CA GLN A 155 13.11 18.30 14.07
C GLN A 155 12.77 17.08 14.92
N PRO A 156 11.55 17.01 15.48
CA PRO A 156 11.11 15.81 16.18
C PRO A 156 11.29 14.60 15.26
N ASP A 157 11.79 13.48 15.81
CA ASP A 157 12.32 12.31 15.09
C ASP A 157 11.35 11.65 14.07
N ASN A 158 10.09 12.10 14.03
CA ASN A 158 9.03 11.59 13.16
C ASN A 158 8.69 12.49 11.97
N VAL A 159 9.38 13.62 11.77
CA VAL A 159 9.14 14.50 10.62
C VAL A 159 10.17 14.18 9.53
N PRO A 160 9.74 13.73 8.33
CA PRO A 160 10.66 13.51 7.20
C PRO A 160 11.51 14.75 6.95
N LYS A 161 12.82 14.57 6.71
CA LYS A 161 13.74 15.65 6.34
C LYS A 161 13.31 16.21 4.98
N LEU A 162 12.41 17.18 5.00
CA LEU A 162 11.87 17.81 3.80
C LEU A 162 12.96 18.53 3.00
N LEU A 163 12.68 18.79 1.72
CA LEU A 163 13.52 19.67 0.92
C LEU A 163 13.59 21.03 1.63
N ASP A 164 14.82 21.52 1.80
CA ASP A 164 15.09 22.80 2.43
C ASP A 164 14.28 23.92 1.74
N PHE A 165 13.46 24.65 2.49
CA PHE A 165 12.63 25.77 2.00
C PHE A 165 13.46 26.77 1.17
N SER A 166 14.72 26.95 1.53
CA SER A 166 15.67 27.78 0.79
C SER A 166 15.96 27.22 -0.61
N ARG A 167 16.06 25.88 -0.74
CA ARG A 167 16.29 25.17 -2.01
C ARG A 167 15.10 25.30 -2.95
N VAL A 168 13.89 25.16 -2.43
CA VAL A 168 12.64 25.30 -3.19
C VAL A 168 12.48 26.73 -3.71
N THR A 169 12.67 27.71 -2.82
CA THR A 169 12.62 29.15 -3.16
C THR A 169 13.64 29.49 -4.23
N ARG A 170 14.89 29.00 -4.07
CA ARG A 170 15.96 29.19 -5.03
C ARG A 170 15.63 28.58 -6.39
N PHE A 171 15.06 27.38 -6.42
CA PHE A 171 14.66 26.73 -7.66
C PHE A 171 13.64 27.58 -8.43
N LEU A 172 12.58 28.07 -7.77
CA LEU A 172 11.56 28.90 -8.44
C LEU A 172 12.12 30.23 -8.97
N LEU A 173 13.04 30.84 -8.21
CA LEU A 173 13.78 32.02 -8.64
C LEU A 173 14.63 31.76 -9.89
N GLU A 174 15.41 30.68 -9.91
CA GLU A 174 16.22 30.29 -11.05
C GLU A 174 15.36 29.90 -12.26
N TYR A 175 14.24 29.20 -12.03
CA TYR A 175 13.28 28.79 -13.05
C TYR A 175 12.61 29.98 -13.75
N GLY A 176 12.12 30.96 -12.97
CA GLY A 176 11.55 32.19 -13.53
C GLY A 176 12.57 32.96 -14.37
N ARG A 177 13.79 33.15 -13.85
CA ARG A 177 14.86 33.88 -14.56
C ARG A 177 15.28 33.20 -15.85
N ASN A 178 15.44 31.88 -15.83
CA ASN A 178 15.84 31.12 -17.02
C ASN A 178 14.76 31.18 -18.10
N SER A 179 13.48 31.19 -17.71
CA SER A 179 12.37 31.32 -18.64
C SER A 179 12.25 32.73 -19.21
N GLN A 180 12.50 33.76 -18.40
CA GLN A 180 12.58 35.14 -18.85
C GLN A 180 13.73 35.35 -19.83
N LYS A 181 14.94 34.81 -19.56
CA LYS A 181 16.08 34.90 -20.50
C LYS A 181 15.73 34.36 -21.89
N LYS A 182 15.05 33.21 -21.96
CA LYS A 182 14.59 32.61 -23.23
C LYS A 182 13.59 33.51 -23.98
N THR A 183 12.78 34.27 -23.26
CA THR A 183 11.74 35.15 -23.83
C THR A 183 12.30 36.51 -24.23
N ILE A 184 13.15 37.11 -23.39
CA ILE A 184 13.76 38.44 -23.61
C ILE A 184 14.74 38.44 -24.78
N LEU A 185 15.46 37.32 -25.01
CA LEU A 185 16.37 37.16 -26.15
C LEU A 185 15.69 37.28 -27.52
N LYS A 186 14.35 37.30 -27.59
CA LYS A 186 13.62 37.39 -28.85
C LYS A 186 13.09 38.79 -29.20
N ASP A 187 12.59 39.60 -28.24
CA ASP A 187 11.72 40.73 -28.61
C ASP A 187 11.84 42.07 -27.86
N SER A 188 12.76 42.28 -26.89
CA SER A 188 12.71 43.51 -26.06
C SER A 188 13.99 44.37 -26.10
N LYS A 189 13.87 45.61 -26.60
CA LYS A 189 14.85 46.71 -26.43
C LYS A 189 14.78 47.41 -25.07
N ASP A 190 13.85 47.04 -24.20
CA ASP A 190 13.69 47.65 -22.88
C ASP A 190 14.42 46.84 -21.79
N PRO A 191 15.56 47.31 -21.26
CA PRO A 191 16.34 46.62 -20.24
C PRO A 191 15.72 46.70 -18.83
N ARG A 192 14.54 47.33 -18.67
CA ARG A 192 13.89 47.54 -17.36
C ARG A 192 12.89 46.44 -16.95
N LYS A 193 12.82 45.33 -17.67
CA LYS A 193 11.81 44.27 -17.45
C LYS A 193 12.12 43.35 -16.25
N PRO A 194 11.07 42.88 -15.56
CA PRO A 194 11.11 42.49 -14.15
C PRO A 194 11.93 41.22 -13.94
N LEU A 195 12.90 41.29 -13.03
CA LEU A 195 13.57 40.13 -12.48
C LEU A 195 12.53 39.27 -11.75
N THR A 196 12.59 37.95 -11.90
CA THR A 196 11.90 37.07 -10.95
C THR A 196 12.36 37.43 -9.54
N GLU A 197 11.40 37.78 -8.69
CA GLU A 197 11.62 38.28 -7.32
C GLU A 197 10.82 37.43 -6.33
N VAL A 198 11.37 37.30 -5.11
CA VAL A 198 10.70 36.66 -3.98
C VAL A 198 10.66 37.66 -2.83
N CYS A 199 9.47 37.82 -2.26
CA CYS A 199 9.23 38.59 -1.06
C CYS A 199 8.64 37.66 0.01
N ILE A 200 9.12 37.80 1.24
CA ILE A 200 8.64 37.07 2.40
C ILE A 200 8.17 38.10 3.42
N ARG A 201 7.05 37.85 4.08
CA ARG A 201 6.58 38.61 5.24
C ARG A 201 6.24 37.66 6.37
N ALA A 202 6.70 38.01 7.57
CA ALA A 202 6.31 37.38 8.83
C ALA A 202 5.97 38.52 9.79
N GLY A 203 4.68 38.74 10.06
CA GLY A 203 4.16 39.89 10.79
C GLY A 203 4.68 41.21 10.23
N MET A 204 5.45 41.93 11.05
CA MET A 204 6.07 43.21 10.72
C MET A 204 7.43 43.09 10.04
N HIS A 205 7.92 41.88 9.78
CA HIS A 205 9.22 41.65 9.15
C HIS A 205 9.04 41.36 7.67
N VAL A 206 9.69 42.14 6.81
CA VAL A 206 9.62 41.96 5.36
C VAL A 206 10.99 41.68 4.77
N GLY A 207 11.12 40.48 4.22
CA GLY A 207 12.28 39.99 3.49
C GLY A 207 12.16 40.18 1.98
N SER A 208 13.28 40.51 1.33
CA SER A 208 13.42 40.33 -0.13
C SER A 208 14.64 39.50 -0.44
N CYS A 209 14.48 38.50 -1.32
CA CYS A 209 15.59 37.65 -1.74
C CYS A 209 16.25 38.24 -2.99
N LYS A 210 17.56 38.49 -2.91
CA LYS A 210 18.37 39.02 -4.02
C LYS A 210 19.55 38.10 -4.30
N GLN A 211 19.96 38.04 -5.56
CA GLN A 211 21.17 37.30 -5.92
C GLN A 211 22.39 38.18 -5.64
N ALA A 212 23.24 37.74 -4.72
CA ALA A 212 24.54 38.33 -4.47
C ALA A 212 25.64 37.60 -5.27
N ARG A 213 26.85 38.17 -5.30
CA ARG A 213 27.99 37.56 -6.02
C ARG A 213 28.36 36.17 -5.52
N ALA A 214 28.10 35.87 -4.24
CA ALA A 214 28.50 34.62 -3.58
C ALA A 214 27.34 33.67 -3.28
N GLY A 215 26.12 33.95 -3.78
CA GLY A 215 24.93 33.16 -3.46
C GLY A 215 23.66 34.01 -3.47
N TRP A 216 22.67 33.57 -2.71
CA TRP A 216 21.45 34.33 -2.48
C TRP A 216 21.53 34.99 -1.11
N GLU A 217 21.10 36.24 -1.02
CA GLU A 217 21.02 36.97 0.23
C GLU A 217 19.59 37.41 0.44
N MET A 218 19.08 37.20 1.64
CA MET A 218 17.76 37.63 2.02
C MET A 218 17.89 38.71 3.08
N GLY A 219 17.62 39.95 2.66
CA GLY A 219 17.58 41.07 3.59
C GLY A 219 16.21 41.14 4.23
N ILE A 220 16.13 40.94 5.54
CA ILE A 220 14.90 41.11 6.33
C ILE A 220 14.95 42.50 6.96
N LEU A 221 13.96 43.32 6.62
CA LEU A 221 13.71 44.60 7.27
C LEU A 221 12.68 44.38 8.37
N ASP A 222 13.02 44.80 9.58
CA ASP A 222 12.13 44.80 10.73
C ASP A 222 11.43 46.15 10.84
N TYR A 223 10.11 46.17 10.63
CA TYR A 223 9.30 47.40 10.69
C TYR A 223 8.75 47.68 12.08
N THR A 224 8.97 46.82 13.09
CA THR A 224 8.53 47.10 14.47
C THR A 224 9.14 48.39 15.04
N CYS A 225 10.23 48.87 14.44
CA CYS A 225 11.02 50.01 14.92
C CYS A 225 11.09 51.20 13.95
N MET A 226 10.38 51.18 12.81
CA MET A 226 10.42 52.24 11.80
C MET A 226 9.06 52.92 11.67
N SER A 227 8.99 54.25 11.81
CA SER A 227 7.79 54.99 11.38
C SER A 227 7.82 55.20 9.86
N PHE A 228 6.65 55.11 9.21
CA PHE A 228 6.48 55.26 7.76
C PHE A 228 7.18 56.49 7.14
N GLU A 229 7.23 57.62 7.86
CA GLU A 229 7.93 58.84 7.40
C GLU A 229 9.41 58.59 7.06
N VAL A 230 10.09 57.74 7.84
CA VAL A 230 11.50 57.39 7.61
C VAL A 230 11.67 56.44 6.42
N TYR A 231 10.73 55.53 6.20
CA TYR A 231 10.75 54.65 5.02
C TYR A 231 10.47 55.43 3.73
N LYS A 232 9.48 56.34 3.75
CA LYS A 232 9.14 57.21 2.63
C LYS A 232 10.32 58.13 2.29
N GLU A 233 10.94 58.77 3.28
CA GLU A 233 12.16 59.56 3.05
C GLU A 233 13.31 58.72 2.49
N GLN A 234 13.52 57.49 2.97
CA GLN A 234 14.55 56.59 2.40
C GLN A 234 14.24 56.24 0.94
N GLN A 235 12.99 55.90 0.62
CA GLN A 235 12.60 55.51 -0.73
C GLN A 235 12.66 56.69 -1.69
N GLU A 236 12.19 57.86 -1.28
CA GLU A 236 12.28 59.11 -2.05
C GLU A 236 13.74 59.56 -2.23
N SER A 237 14.59 59.41 -1.21
CA SER A 237 16.04 59.68 -1.31
C SER A 237 16.75 58.73 -2.29
N THR A 238 16.33 57.46 -2.35
CA THR A 238 16.90 56.48 -3.30
C THR A 238 16.46 56.77 -4.74
N THR A 239 15.26 57.33 -4.91
CA THR A 239 14.68 57.65 -6.23
C THR A 239 15.18 58.99 -6.76
N ALA A 240 15.39 59.99 -5.89
CA ALA A 240 15.98 61.28 -6.22
C ALA A 240 17.46 61.16 -6.63
N ALA A 241 18.21 60.26 -5.99
CA ALA A 241 19.62 59.98 -6.36
C ALA A 241 19.79 59.32 -7.75
N GLN A 242 18.71 58.85 -8.38
CA GLN A 242 18.74 58.31 -9.74
C GLN A 242 18.42 59.34 -10.85
N GLN A 243 17.97 60.54 -10.49
CA GLN A 243 17.56 61.55 -11.48
C GLN A 243 18.63 62.62 -11.78
N ASP A 244 19.58 62.85 -10.87
CA ASP A 244 20.67 63.81 -11.11
C ASP A 244 21.95 63.08 -11.50
N GLY A 245 22.42 63.31 -12.72
CA GLY A 245 23.58 62.67 -13.36
C GLY A 245 24.93 63.00 -12.72
N GLN A 246 25.12 62.61 -11.46
CA GLN A 246 26.40 62.73 -10.74
C GLN A 246 27.19 61.42 -10.78
N THR A 247 28.52 61.54 -10.76
CA THR A 247 29.47 60.45 -10.92
C THR A 247 29.54 59.51 -9.70
N PRO A 248 29.67 58.17 -9.88
CA PRO A 248 29.48 57.17 -8.82
C PRO A 248 30.47 57.23 -7.64
N GLY A 249 31.61 57.91 -7.81
CA GLY A 249 32.68 57.96 -6.80
C GLY A 249 32.41 58.95 -5.65
N GLU A 250 31.84 60.11 -5.97
CA GLU A 250 31.65 61.20 -4.99
C GLU A 250 30.34 61.06 -4.19
N ILE A 251 29.36 60.36 -4.75
CA ILE A 251 28.07 60.08 -4.11
C ILE A 251 28.23 59.14 -2.88
N CYS A 252 29.21 58.23 -2.91
CA CYS A 252 29.34 57.18 -1.88
C CYS A 252 29.86 57.71 -0.53
N GLU A 253 30.75 58.71 -0.52
CA GLU A 253 31.30 59.28 0.72
C GLU A 253 30.37 60.33 1.32
N VAL A 254 29.80 61.21 0.50
CA VAL A 254 28.85 62.24 0.97
C VAL A 254 27.54 61.61 1.47
N GLN A 255 27.05 60.53 0.83
CA GLN A 255 25.89 59.78 1.35
C GLN A 255 26.20 59.02 2.63
N LYS A 256 27.42 58.53 2.84
CA LYS A 256 27.80 57.89 4.11
C LYS A 256 27.80 58.91 5.25
N GLU A 257 28.41 60.07 5.07
CA GLU A 257 28.47 61.09 6.12
C GLU A 257 27.10 61.72 6.42
N GLN A 258 26.29 62.03 5.39
CA GLN A 258 24.94 62.55 5.60
C GLN A 258 23.99 61.51 6.20
N SER A 259 24.13 60.22 5.86
CA SER A 259 23.30 59.16 6.45
C SER A 259 23.71 58.79 7.87
N PHE A 260 24.96 59.07 8.29
CA PHE A 260 25.36 59.00 9.70
C PHE A 260 24.87 60.21 10.51
N ALA A 261 24.93 61.42 9.96
CA ALA A 261 24.46 62.64 10.61
C ALA A 261 22.94 62.68 10.78
N LYS A 262 22.16 62.31 9.74
CA LYS A 262 20.69 62.21 9.83
C LYS A 262 20.23 61.09 10.77
N ARG A 263 20.94 59.96 10.84
CA ARG A 263 20.66 58.89 11.82
C ARG A 263 20.89 59.34 13.27
N GLY A 264 21.77 60.31 13.51
CA GLY A 264 21.99 60.94 14.81
C GLY A 264 20.85 61.87 15.23
N GLN A 265 20.36 62.71 14.31
CA GLN A 265 19.28 63.66 14.59
C GLN A 265 17.89 63.01 14.71
N HIS A 266 17.58 61.99 13.89
CA HIS A 266 16.29 61.28 14.00
C HIS A 266 16.13 60.54 15.35
N ARG A 267 17.22 60.01 15.92
CA ARG A 267 17.17 59.31 17.23
C ARG A 267 16.69 60.19 18.38
N SER A 268 16.83 61.52 18.27
CA SER A 268 16.40 62.44 19.31
C SER A 268 14.93 62.89 19.17
N ALA A 269 14.33 62.77 17.98
CA ALA A 269 12.94 63.17 17.71
C ALA A 269 11.91 62.05 17.99
N TYR A 270 12.34 60.78 17.96
CA TYR A 270 11.48 59.61 18.17
C TYR A 270 10.86 59.46 19.57
N HIS A 271 11.35 60.18 20.58
CA HIS A 271 10.80 60.08 21.94
C HIS A 271 9.59 61.00 22.21
N MET A 272 9.18 61.86 21.27
CA MET A 272 8.18 62.92 21.55
C MET A 272 6.84 62.81 20.79
N THR A 273 6.66 61.91 19.82
CA THR A 273 5.49 61.97 18.90
C THR A 273 4.55 60.76 18.87
N ALA A 274 4.66 59.80 19.80
CA ALA A 274 3.75 58.63 19.87
C ALA A 274 2.31 58.93 20.36
N ARG A 275 1.75 60.13 20.15
CA ARG A 275 0.43 60.51 20.71
C ARG A 275 -0.49 61.37 19.82
N ARG A 276 -0.41 61.30 18.49
CA ARG A 276 -1.42 61.94 17.62
C ARG A 276 -1.90 61.03 16.49
N GLY A 277 -3.22 60.79 16.54
CA GLY A 277 -4.23 60.51 15.50
C GLY A 277 -3.85 59.86 14.16
N PRO A 278 -4.69 58.95 13.65
CA PRO A 278 -4.41 58.16 12.44
C PRO A 278 -4.39 59.06 11.19
N SER A 279 -3.29 59.01 10.44
CA SER A 279 -3.23 59.58 9.10
C SER A 279 -3.59 58.47 8.10
N SER A 280 -4.41 58.78 7.11
CA SER A 280 -5.08 57.78 6.24
C SER A 280 -4.17 57.13 5.19
N ASN A 281 -2.85 57.05 5.42
CA ASN A 281 -1.88 56.39 4.53
C ASN A 281 -0.92 55.45 5.29
N ASP A 282 -1.20 55.16 6.57
CA ASP A 282 -0.35 54.33 7.42
C ASP A 282 -0.56 52.84 7.11
N GLU A 283 0.36 52.22 6.36
CA GLU A 283 0.49 50.75 6.27
C GLU A 283 0.90 50.11 7.62
N ASP A 284 1.20 50.93 8.62
CA ASP A 284 1.98 50.57 9.81
C ASP A 284 1.26 49.73 10.88
N SER A 285 0.03 49.21 10.69
CA SER A 285 -0.63 48.45 11.77
C SER A 285 -1.68 47.39 11.39
N LEU A 286 -1.83 47.02 10.12
CA LEU A 286 -2.93 46.11 9.72
C LEU A 286 -2.55 44.63 9.62
N VAL A 287 -1.26 44.27 9.72
CA VAL A 287 -0.84 42.86 9.61
C VAL A 287 -0.58 42.27 10.99
N PRO A 288 -1.36 41.28 11.43
CA PRO A 288 -1.12 40.52 12.66
C PRO A 288 0.30 39.96 12.73
N GLU A 289 0.86 39.84 13.94
CA GLU A 289 2.22 39.35 14.16
C GLU A 289 2.41 37.88 13.69
N ASP A 290 1.34 37.10 13.71
CA ASP A 290 1.33 35.67 13.35
C ASP A 290 1.05 35.41 11.87
N ASP A 291 0.83 36.46 11.07
CA ASP A 291 0.64 36.35 9.64
C ASP A 291 1.97 36.06 8.94
N PHE A 292 1.97 35.08 8.04
CA PHE A 292 3.09 34.78 7.17
C PHE A 292 2.64 34.71 5.73
N ALA A 293 3.40 35.35 4.84
CA ALA A 293 3.19 35.24 3.42
C ALA A 293 4.52 35.15 2.66
N ILE A 294 4.58 34.29 1.66
CA ILE A 294 5.65 34.29 0.66
C ILE A 294 5.05 34.50 -0.72
N THR A 295 5.57 35.48 -1.45
CA THR A 295 5.13 35.82 -2.80
C THR A 295 6.31 35.75 -3.77
N ILE A 296 6.10 35.05 -4.88
CA ILE A 296 7.06 34.80 -5.95
C ILE A 296 6.47 35.38 -7.23
N LEU A 297 7.12 36.36 -7.84
CA LEU A 297 6.66 36.98 -9.09
C LEU A 297 7.63 36.69 -10.23
N GLY A 298 7.13 36.67 -11.47
CA GLY A 298 7.96 36.50 -12.67
C GLY A 298 8.14 35.04 -13.10
N LEU A 299 7.18 34.18 -12.79
CA LEU A 299 7.10 32.81 -13.30
C LEU A 299 6.54 32.80 -14.74
N PRO A 300 6.75 31.71 -15.51
CA PRO A 300 6.35 31.65 -16.91
C PRO A 300 4.83 31.63 -17.10
N ALA A 301 4.35 32.36 -18.11
CA ALA A 301 2.94 32.49 -18.48
C ALA A 301 2.24 31.16 -18.78
N GLN A 302 2.98 30.16 -19.26
CA GLN A 302 2.42 28.89 -19.71
C GLN A 302 2.01 27.93 -18.59
N LEU A 303 2.42 28.18 -17.33
CA LEU A 303 2.06 27.30 -16.22
C LEU A 303 0.56 27.40 -15.95
N LYS A 304 -0.15 26.28 -15.99
CA LYS A 304 -1.56 26.22 -15.60
C LYS A 304 -1.69 25.92 -14.10
N PRO A 305 -2.78 26.37 -13.44
CA PRO A 305 -3.04 26.01 -12.04
C PRO A 305 -3.00 24.50 -11.78
N GLN A 306 -3.49 23.71 -12.74
CA GLN A 306 -3.50 22.25 -12.68
C GLN A 306 -2.08 21.67 -12.55
N GLU A 307 -1.08 22.27 -13.19
CA GLU A 307 0.32 21.83 -13.08
C GLU A 307 0.95 22.26 -11.77
N VAL A 308 0.72 23.52 -11.40
CA VAL A 308 1.30 24.15 -10.21
C VAL A 308 0.85 23.40 -8.96
N PHE A 309 -0.44 23.05 -8.88
CA PHE A 309 -1.03 22.37 -7.73
C PHE A 309 -1.26 20.87 -7.94
N ALA A 310 -0.77 20.28 -9.04
CA ALA A 310 -0.96 18.85 -9.37
C ALA A 310 -0.58 17.93 -8.22
N ASN A 311 0.45 18.30 -7.47
CA ASN A 311 1.02 17.45 -6.45
C ASN A 311 0.32 17.53 -5.09
N ILE A 312 -0.79 18.28 -4.98
CA ILE A 312 -1.52 18.43 -3.72
C ILE A 312 -2.98 18.05 -3.94
N TYR A 313 -3.39 16.98 -3.28
CA TYR A 313 -4.76 16.48 -3.37
C TYR A 313 -5.76 17.52 -2.86
N GLY A 314 -6.84 17.72 -3.62
CA GLY A 314 -7.92 18.65 -3.28
C GLY A 314 -7.69 20.09 -3.75
N MET A 315 -6.47 20.50 -4.10
CA MET A 315 -6.22 21.86 -4.61
C MET A 315 -6.60 22.06 -6.09
N PHE A 316 -6.77 20.97 -6.84
CA PHE A 316 -7.37 20.96 -8.17
C PHE A 316 -8.70 20.21 -8.15
N LEU A 317 -9.59 20.53 -9.09
CA LEU A 317 -10.88 19.86 -9.24
C LEU A 317 -10.67 18.44 -9.75
N VAL A 318 -11.27 17.50 -9.03
CA VAL A 318 -11.34 16.11 -9.44
C VAL A 318 -12.82 15.83 -9.68
N ASP A 319 -13.17 15.60 -10.93
CA ASP A 319 -14.58 15.54 -11.36
C ASP A 319 -15.32 14.35 -10.75
N ARG A 320 -14.61 13.23 -10.60
CA ARG A 320 -15.15 11.97 -10.06
C ARG A 320 -14.22 11.43 -8.99
N PHE A 321 -14.69 11.42 -7.75
CA PHE A 321 -13.99 10.83 -6.61
C PHE A 321 -14.97 10.19 -5.65
N TRP A 322 -14.48 9.22 -4.89
CA TRP A 322 -15.27 8.47 -3.93
C TRP A 322 -14.46 8.27 -2.65
N ARG A 323 -14.93 8.87 -1.56
CA ARG A 323 -14.34 8.73 -0.23
C ARG A 323 -14.88 7.48 0.44
N ILE A 324 -14.02 6.53 0.75
CA ILE A 324 -14.38 5.30 1.45
C ILE A 324 -13.84 5.37 2.89
N PRO A 325 -14.72 5.60 3.89
CA PRO A 325 -14.29 5.65 5.28
C PRO A 325 -13.82 4.27 5.73
N GLY A 326 -12.82 4.24 6.61
CA GLY A 326 -12.37 3.03 7.27
C GLY A 326 -13.42 2.46 8.24
N PRO A 327 -13.19 1.28 8.83
CA PRO A 327 -14.15 0.64 9.74
C PRO A 327 -14.38 1.38 11.04
N SER A 328 -13.41 2.16 11.51
CA SER A 328 -13.55 3.07 12.66
C SER A 328 -13.26 4.51 12.25
N SER A 329 -13.65 5.48 13.08
CA SER A 329 -13.28 6.91 12.91
C SER A 329 -11.78 7.16 12.95
N THR A 330 -11.02 6.25 13.57
CA THR A 330 -9.55 6.27 13.65
C THR A 330 -8.87 5.52 12.49
N SER A 331 -9.63 4.72 11.75
CA SER A 331 -9.12 3.98 10.62
C SER A 331 -8.85 4.93 9.46
N PRO A 332 -7.80 4.68 8.67
CA PRO A 332 -7.47 5.54 7.56
C PRO A 332 -8.59 5.52 6.51
N MET A 333 -8.82 6.69 5.91
CA MET A 333 -9.70 6.85 4.77
C MET A 333 -8.92 6.60 3.48
N VAL A 334 -9.57 5.95 2.52
CA VAL A 334 -9.06 5.78 1.16
C VAL A 334 -10.04 6.50 0.23
N THR A 335 -9.52 7.41 -0.58
CA THR A 335 -10.29 8.08 -1.62
C THR A 335 -9.83 7.59 -2.98
N PHE A 336 -10.74 7.06 -3.77
CA PHE A 336 -10.50 6.73 -5.17
C PHE A 336 -10.90 7.90 -6.04
N TYR A 337 -10.18 8.16 -7.12
CA TYR A 337 -10.57 9.20 -8.05
C TYR A 337 -10.12 8.92 -9.48
N VAL A 338 -10.89 9.46 -10.44
CA VAL A 338 -10.54 9.41 -11.86
C VAL A 338 -9.79 10.71 -12.20
N PRO A 339 -8.56 10.66 -12.74
CA PRO A 339 -7.88 11.86 -13.21
C PRO A 339 -8.69 12.52 -14.35
N SER A 340 -8.84 13.84 -14.30
CA SER A 340 -9.61 14.57 -15.31
C SER A 340 -8.94 14.48 -16.69
N CYS A 341 -9.65 13.95 -17.69
CA CYS A 341 -9.14 13.73 -19.05
C CYS A 341 -8.73 15.04 -19.76
N ASP A 342 -9.30 16.17 -19.36
CA ASP A 342 -9.07 17.48 -19.99
C ASP A 342 -7.73 18.10 -19.57
N ALA A 343 -7.13 17.61 -18.49
CA ALA A 343 -5.83 18.05 -18.02
C ALA A 343 -4.71 17.30 -18.75
N ALA A 344 -4.19 17.89 -19.84
CA ALA A 344 -3.05 17.38 -20.63
C ALA A 344 -1.76 17.02 -19.85
N TRP A 345 -1.72 17.19 -18.52
CA TRP A 345 -0.52 17.16 -17.68
C TRP A 345 -0.51 15.98 -16.70
N SER A 346 -1.65 15.34 -16.45
CA SER A 346 -1.73 14.11 -15.66
C SER A 346 -2.82 13.18 -16.20
N SER A 347 -2.65 12.70 -17.43
CA SER A 347 -3.45 11.58 -17.92
C SER A 347 -3.23 10.32 -17.08
N LYS A 348 -2.14 10.27 -16.32
CA LYS A 348 -1.81 9.18 -15.41
C LYS A 348 -2.38 9.48 -14.02
N PRO A 349 -3.12 8.54 -13.41
CA PRO A 349 -3.50 8.65 -12.02
C PRO A 349 -2.27 8.71 -11.12
N GLN A 350 -2.44 9.33 -9.96
CA GLN A 350 -1.38 9.53 -8.98
C GLN A 350 -1.74 8.90 -7.64
N PHE A 351 -0.72 8.56 -6.87
CA PHE A 351 -0.88 8.18 -5.48
C PHE A 351 -0.62 9.39 -4.58
N TYR A 352 -1.64 9.81 -3.84
CA TYR A 352 -1.52 10.82 -2.80
C TYR A 352 -1.50 10.17 -1.42
N HIS A 353 -0.57 10.58 -0.58
CA HIS A 353 -0.57 10.25 0.83
C HIS A 353 -0.66 11.53 1.65
N ARG A 354 -1.67 11.62 2.53
CA ARG A 354 -1.87 12.79 3.39
C ARG A 354 -1.88 14.12 2.63
N GLY A 355 -2.53 14.11 1.47
CA GLY A 355 -2.69 15.29 0.64
C GLY A 355 -1.54 15.54 -0.33
N ARG A 356 -0.47 14.73 -0.29
CA ARG A 356 0.77 14.96 -1.06
C ARG A 356 0.94 13.88 -2.11
N CYS A 357 1.24 14.26 -3.35
CA CYS A 357 1.59 13.30 -4.39
C CYS A 357 2.94 12.66 -4.04
N VAL A 358 2.99 11.34 -4.14
CA VAL A 358 4.21 10.56 -3.94
C VAL A 358 4.69 10.08 -5.30
N SER A 359 5.79 10.65 -5.79
CA SER A 359 6.32 10.36 -7.14
C SER A 359 6.65 8.88 -7.34
N CYS A 360 7.10 8.21 -6.29
CA CYS A 360 7.39 6.77 -6.28
C CYS A 360 6.46 6.05 -5.27
N GLY A 361 5.16 6.30 -5.41
CA GLY A 361 4.10 5.64 -4.64
C GLY A 361 3.88 4.18 -5.04
N PRO A 362 2.91 3.48 -4.42
CA PRO A 362 2.43 2.21 -4.93
C PRO A 362 1.88 2.43 -6.35
N PRO A 363 2.04 1.47 -7.26
CA PRO A 363 1.54 1.61 -8.61
C PRO A 363 0.02 1.75 -8.60
N VAL A 364 -0.45 2.72 -9.39
CA VAL A 364 -1.87 3.02 -9.61
C VAL A 364 -2.18 2.78 -11.09
N GLY A 365 -3.32 2.17 -11.38
CA GLY A 365 -3.72 1.76 -12.73
C GLY A 365 -4.38 2.90 -13.50
N ARG A 366 -5.71 2.86 -13.61
CA ARG A 366 -6.61 3.89 -14.12
C ARG A 366 -7.10 4.83 -13.01
N LEU A 367 -7.27 4.32 -11.80
CA LEU A 367 -7.75 5.05 -10.63
C LEU A 367 -6.58 5.58 -9.81
N GLY A 368 -6.66 6.85 -9.46
CA GLY A 368 -5.80 7.44 -8.46
C GLY A 368 -6.28 7.12 -7.06
N ILE A 369 -5.35 7.11 -6.11
CA ILE A 369 -5.62 6.77 -4.71
C ILE A 369 -5.12 7.91 -3.83
N HIS A 370 -5.95 8.39 -2.92
CA HIS A 370 -5.54 9.26 -1.80
C HIS A 370 -5.73 8.53 -0.48
N TYR A 371 -4.63 8.30 0.23
CA TYR A 371 -4.59 7.57 1.50
C TYR A 371 -4.25 8.51 2.67
N THR A 372 -5.05 8.48 3.74
CA THR A 372 -4.83 9.35 4.92
C THR A 372 -4.09 8.69 6.08
N GLY A 373 -3.79 7.39 5.98
CA GLY A 373 -3.12 6.63 7.03
C GLY A 373 -1.67 7.03 7.27
N ARG A 374 -0.91 6.18 7.97
CA ARG A 374 0.55 6.37 8.13
C ARG A 374 1.28 5.51 7.11
N LEU A 375 2.27 6.11 6.45
CA LEU A 375 3.26 5.45 5.61
C LEU A 375 4.65 5.94 6.00
N ASN A 376 5.63 5.05 5.90
CA ASN A 376 7.04 5.42 6.06
C ASN A 376 7.60 5.86 4.71
N TYR A 377 8.44 6.88 4.73
CA TYR A 377 9.12 7.39 3.53
C TYR A 377 10.62 7.12 3.62
N THR A 378 11.29 7.11 2.47
CA THR A 378 12.75 7.26 2.41
C THR A 378 13.18 8.61 3.00
N ILE A 379 14.46 8.73 3.36
CA ILE A 379 15.01 9.94 4.03
C ILE A 379 14.78 11.21 3.21
N ASP A 380 14.75 11.10 1.88
CA ASP A 380 14.49 12.19 0.94
C ASP A 380 13.00 12.51 0.76
N GLY A 381 12.08 11.77 1.41
CA GLY A 381 10.64 12.03 1.38
C GLY A 381 9.95 11.71 0.05
N THR A 382 10.69 11.34 -1.00
CA THR A 382 10.15 11.19 -2.36
C THR A 382 9.67 9.78 -2.71
N SER A 383 10.12 8.76 -1.96
CA SER A 383 9.90 7.36 -2.32
C SER A 383 9.39 6.52 -1.17
N LEU A 384 8.46 5.62 -1.49
CA LEU A 384 8.03 4.56 -0.58
C LEU A 384 8.85 3.28 -0.77
N ARG A 385 9.76 3.19 -1.74
CA ARG A 385 10.37 1.90 -2.14
C ARG A 385 11.06 1.13 -1.01
N ALA A 386 11.77 1.79 -0.10
CA ALA A 386 12.37 1.12 1.06
C ALA A 386 11.35 0.73 2.14
N ALA A 387 10.13 1.29 2.06
CA ALA A 387 9.04 1.11 3.00
C ALA A 387 7.94 0.15 2.50
N LEU A 388 8.01 -0.33 1.25
CA LEU A 388 7.06 -1.30 0.68
C LEU A 388 7.09 -2.68 1.36
N SER A 389 8.00 -2.89 2.32
CA SER A 389 8.08 -4.10 3.15
C SER A 389 7.81 -3.85 4.65
N GLY A 390 7.36 -2.64 5.02
CA GLY A 390 7.14 -2.27 6.42
C GLY A 390 5.72 -2.50 6.93
N ASN A 391 5.55 -2.61 8.25
CA ASN A 391 4.25 -2.75 8.92
C ASN A 391 3.23 -1.66 8.52
N HIS A 392 3.68 -0.44 8.24
CA HIS A 392 2.80 0.64 7.76
C HIS A 392 2.27 0.39 6.35
N PHE A 393 3.05 -0.24 5.47
CA PHE A 393 2.62 -0.60 4.13
C PHE A 393 1.66 -1.79 4.15
N GLU A 394 1.89 -2.80 5.00
CA GLU A 394 0.91 -3.87 5.24
C GLU A 394 -0.43 -3.31 5.75
N ARG A 395 -0.40 -2.36 6.69
CA ARG A 395 -1.60 -1.65 7.14
C ARG A 395 -2.29 -0.88 6.00
N TYR A 396 -1.52 -0.30 5.07
CA TYR A 396 -2.08 0.30 3.87
C TYR A 396 -2.79 -0.73 2.98
N LYS A 397 -2.16 -1.90 2.71
CA LYS A 397 -2.80 -2.96 1.91
C LYS A 397 -4.08 -3.47 2.56
N GLN A 398 -4.08 -3.64 3.87
CA GLN A 398 -5.28 -4.01 4.64
C GLN A 398 -6.37 -2.94 4.52
N ALA A 399 -6.02 -1.66 4.73
CA ALA A 399 -6.96 -0.55 4.60
C ALA A 399 -7.52 -0.43 3.17
N LEU A 400 -6.67 -0.60 2.16
CA LEU A 400 -7.06 -0.61 0.76
C LEU A 400 -8.01 -1.77 0.47
N SER A 401 -7.69 -2.99 0.91
CA SER A 401 -8.55 -4.17 0.76
C SER A 401 -9.95 -3.93 1.34
N VAL A 402 -10.02 -3.40 2.57
CA VAL A 402 -11.30 -3.06 3.22
C VAL A 402 -12.05 -1.96 2.45
N ALA A 403 -11.34 -0.94 1.97
CA ALA A 403 -11.94 0.14 1.19
C ALA A 403 -12.50 -0.36 -0.15
N VAL A 404 -11.76 -1.19 -0.87
CA VAL A 404 -12.19 -1.77 -2.15
C VAL A 404 -13.44 -2.63 -1.96
N LYS A 405 -13.48 -3.48 -0.92
CA LYS A 405 -14.68 -4.27 -0.59
C LYS A 405 -15.92 -3.41 -0.36
N ARG A 406 -15.77 -2.29 0.34
CA ARG A 406 -16.88 -1.34 0.55
C ARG A 406 -17.23 -0.59 -0.73
N ALA A 407 -16.23 -0.27 -1.54
CA ALA A 407 -16.39 0.43 -2.80
C ALA A 407 -17.17 -0.37 -3.85
N PHE A 408 -17.06 -1.71 -3.87
CA PHE A 408 -17.86 -2.56 -4.75
C PHE A 408 -19.38 -2.50 -4.49
N LYS A 409 -19.82 -1.93 -3.35
CA LYS A 409 -21.24 -1.64 -3.09
C LYS A 409 -21.76 -0.38 -3.80
N ASN A 410 -20.87 0.47 -4.30
CA ASN A 410 -21.22 1.63 -5.11
C ASN A 410 -21.11 1.22 -6.60
N PRO A 411 -22.21 1.12 -7.35
CA PRO A 411 -22.19 0.58 -8.71
C PRO A 411 -21.25 1.34 -9.66
N GLU A 412 -21.19 2.66 -9.54
CA GLU A 412 -20.36 3.48 -10.43
C GLU A 412 -18.86 3.25 -10.16
N LEU A 413 -18.45 3.30 -8.89
CA LEU A 413 -17.07 3.05 -8.49
C LEU A 413 -16.67 1.59 -8.70
N ALA A 414 -17.58 0.64 -8.48
CA ALA A 414 -17.33 -0.78 -8.69
C ALA A 414 -16.89 -1.08 -10.14
N VAL A 415 -17.52 -0.43 -11.12
CA VAL A 415 -17.14 -0.57 -12.53
C VAL A 415 -15.77 0.05 -12.81
N GLU A 416 -15.46 1.21 -12.25
CA GLU A 416 -14.13 1.82 -12.40
C GLU A 416 -13.04 0.97 -11.76
N LEU A 417 -13.31 0.36 -10.59
CA LEU A 417 -12.40 -0.58 -9.93
C LEU A 417 -12.19 -1.85 -10.75
N ALA A 418 -13.26 -2.40 -11.34
CA ALA A 418 -13.15 -3.56 -12.21
C ALA A 418 -12.33 -3.24 -13.47
N LEU A 419 -12.51 -2.05 -14.08
CA LEU A 419 -11.67 -1.58 -15.18
C LEU A 419 -10.20 -1.43 -14.76
N ASP A 420 -9.92 -0.89 -13.58
CA ASP A 420 -8.57 -0.77 -13.03
C ASP A 420 -7.89 -2.15 -12.85
N ILE A 421 -8.62 -3.10 -12.26
CA ILE A 421 -8.14 -4.48 -12.04
C ILE A 421 -7.92 -5.22 -13.37
N LEU A 422 -8.75 -4.97 -14.39
CA LEU A 422 -8.57 -5.57 -15.72
C LEU A 422 -7.36 -5.03 -16.48
N ASP A 423 -6.85 -3.86 -16.09
CA ASP A 423 -5.64 -3.27 -16.64
C ASP A 423 -4.40 -3.59 -15.78
N ASP A 424 -4.58 -4.26 -14.63
CA ASP A 424 -3.50 -4.71 -13.74
C ASP A 424 -2.83 -5.98 -14.29
N ASP A 425 -1.51 -5.95 -14.47
CA ASP A 425 -0.72 -7.11 -14.88
C ASP A 425 -0.46 -8.10 -13.73
N GLY A 426 -0.77 -7.70 -12.49
CA GLY A 426 -0.64 -8.50 -11.28
C GLY A 426 0.79 -8.73 -10.82
N THR A 427 1.78 -8.04 -11.41
CA THR A 427 3.21 -8.15 -11.07
C THR A 427 3.61 -7.26 -9.91
N CYS A 428 2.86 -6.18 -9.68
CA CYS A 428 3.18 -5.17 -8.69
C CYS A 428 2.40 -5.37 -7.38
N ASP A 429 3.08 -5.23 -6.25
CA ASP A 429 2.40 -5.19 -4.95
C ASP A 429 1.83 -3.79 -4.63
N GLY A 430 0.76 -3.75 -3.84
CA GLY A 430 0.03 -2.53 -3.49
C GLY A 430 -0.94 -2.01 -4.54
N THR A 431 -1.17 -2.74 -5.65
CA THR A 431 -2.24 -2.44 -6.61
C THR A 431 -3.61 -2.79 -6.02
N ILE A 432 -4.68 -2.27 -6.61
CA ILE A 432 -6.05 -2.59 -6.22
C ILE A 432 -6.31 -4.10 -6.38
N GLY A 433 -5.85 -4.70 -7.49
CA GLY A 433 -5.98 -6.13 -7.75
C GLY A 433 -5.19 -7.00 -6.77
N SER A 434 -3.97 -6.59 -6.38
CA SER A 434 -3.17 -7.34 -5.40
C SER A 434 -3.76 -7.26 -3.98
N ALA A 435 -4.29 -6.09 -3.58
CA ALA A 435 -4.86 -5.88 -2.25
C ALA A 435 -6.10 -6.73 -1.96
N LEU A 436 -6.79 -7.21 -2.99
CA LEU A 436 -7.96 -8.08 -2.83
C LEU A 436 -7.61 -9.56 -2.59
N ARG A 437 -6.41 -10.05 -2.93
CA ARG A 437 -6.06 -11.49 -2.84
C ARG A 437 -5.88 -12.04 -1.42
N SER A 438 -5.95 -11.21 -0.39
CA SER A 438 -5.58 -11.59 0.98
C SER A 438 -6.76 -11.75 1.92
N ALA A 439 -8.00 -11.56 1.47
CA ALA A 439 -9.10 -11.35 2.39
C ALA A 439 -10.38 -12.07 1.94
N ALA A 440 -10.89 -13.02 2.74
CA ALA A 440 -12.16 -13.71 2.47
C ALA A 440 -13.29 -12.74 2.06
N HIS A 441 -13.95 -13.02 0.93
CA HIS A 441 -14.90 -12.10 0.31
C HIS A 441 -16.33 -12.59 0.45
N ARG A 442 -17.25 -11.66 0.72
CA ARG A 442 -18.69 -11.81 0.53
C ARG A 442 -19.13 -10.77 -0.51
N GLY A 443 -20.05 -11.15 -1.40
CA GLY A 443 -20.59 -10.27 -2.44
C GLY A 443 -20.24 -10.66 -3.88
N ALA A 444 -20.19 -11.97 -4.18
CA ALA A 444 -19.83 -12.49 -5.50
C ALA A 444 -20.64 -11.84 -6.65
N ASP A 445 -21.91 -11.51 -6.41
CA ASP A 445 -22.79 -10.93 -7.42
C ASP A 445 -22.44 -9.46 -7.73
N GLU A 446 -22.08 -8.65 -6.74
CA GLU A 446 -21.64 -7.27 -6.95
C GLU A 446 -20.38 -7.20 -7.83
N TYR A 447 -19.41 -8.08 -7.57
CA TYR A 447 -18.22 -8.22 -8.43
C TYR A 447 -18.61 -8.70 -9.83
N ARG A 448 -19.48 -9.71 -9.95
CA ARG A 448 -19.93 -10.21 -11.25
C ARG A 448 -20.53 -9.08 -12.10
N VAL A 449 -21.49 -8.34 -11.56
CA VAL A 449 -22.15 -7.22 -12.26
C VAL A 449 -21.14 -6.14 -12.66
N ALA A 450 -20.25 -5.75 -11.75
CA ALA A 450 -19.24 -4.73 -12.02
C ALA A 450 -18.28 -5.13 -13.15
N PHE A 451 -17.80 -6.37 -13.16
CA PHE A 451 -16.91 -6.88 -14.21
C PHE A 451 -17.62 -7.04 -15.55
N GLN A 452 -18.88 -7.48 -15.56
CA GLN A 452 -19.66 -7.55 -16.81
C GLN A 452 -19.80 -6.17 -17.46
N GLU A 453 -20.10 -5.14 -16.66
CA GLU A 453 -20.21 -3.78 -17.16
C GLU A 453 -18.85 -3.19 -17.57
N ALA A 454 -17.79 -3.49 -16.82
CA ALA A 454 -16.43 -3.10 -17.18
C ALA A 454 -15.99 -3.70 -18.52
N TRP A 455 -16.29 -4.97 -18.78
CA TRP A 455 -16.00 -5.60 -20.07
C TRP A 455 -16.77 -4.95 -21.22
N ARG A 456 -18.06 -4.65 -21.04
CA ARG A 456 -18.85 -3.94 -22.06
C ARG A 456 -18.32 -2.53 -22.35
N ARG A 457 -17.80 -1.83 -21.33
CA ARG A 457 -17.15 -0.52 -21.54
C ARG A 457 -15.82 -0.65 -22.28
N ARG A 458 -15.05 -1.72 -22.02
CA ARG A 458 -13.76 -1.97 -22.67
C ARG A 458 -13.93 -2.46 -24.11
N ASP A 459 -14.94 -3.29 -24.36
CA ASP A 459 -15.33 -3.78 -25.68
C ASP A 459 -16.82 -3.48 -25.94
N PRO A 460 -17.13 -2.33 -26.57
CA PRO A 460 -18.49 -1.96 -26.93
C PRO A 460 -19.16 -2.89 -27.96
N ALA A 461 -18.42 -3.83 -28.57
CA ALA A 461 -19.01 -4.82 -29.48
C ALA A 461 -19.71 -5.96 -28.75
N LEU A 462 -19.49 -6.12 -27.44
CA LEU A 462 -20.17 -7.11 -26.62
C LEU A 462 -21.68 -6.81 -26.55
N PRO A 463 -22.56 -7.76 -26.93
CA PRO A 463 -24.01 -7.56 -26.86
C PRO A 463 -24.47 -7.25 -25.43
N THR A 464 -25.48 -6.40 -25.28
CA THR A 464 -26.01 -6.04 -23.95
C THR A 464 -26.66 -7.23 -23.25
N ASP A 465 -27.23 -8.16 -24.00
CA ASP A 465 -27.85 -9.41 -23.56
C ASP A 465 -26.84 -10.56 -23.39
N ALA A 466 -25.61 -10.42 -23.89
CA ALA A 466 -24.55 -11.39 -23.67
C ALA A 466 -24.17 -11.46 -22.18
N THR A 467 -23.90 -12.69 -21.72
CA THR A 467 -23.34 -12.96 -20.39
C THR A 467 -21.84 -13.22 -20.56
N PRO A 468 -21.00 -12.18 -20.41
CA PRO A 468 -19.56 -12.36 -20.55
C PRO A 468 -19.00 -13.21 -19.40
N TYR A 469 -18.05 -14.08 -19.72
CA TYR A 469 -17.45 -15.02 -18.79
C TYR A 469 -15.92 -15.06 -18.97
N PRO A 470 -15.13 -14.94 -17.90
CA PRO A 470 -13.67 -14.83 -17.99
C PRO A 470 -13.03 -16.18 -18.36
N CYS A 471 -12.14 -16.19 -19.36
CA CYS A 471 -11.32 -17.33 -19.75
C CYS A 471 -9.81 -17.01 -19.74
N GLU A 472 -8.97 -18.01 -19.45
CA GLU A 472 -7.51 -17.89 -19.46
C GLU A 472 -6.88 -18.28 -20.81
N ASP A 473 -7.44 -19.29 -21.50
CA ASP A 473 -6.91 -19.86 -22.74
C ASP A 473 -8.01 -20.20 -23.78
N GLU A 474 -7.59 -20.60 -24.98
CA GLU A 474 -8.49 -20.97 -26.10
C GLU A 474 -9.34 -22.22 -25.80
N GLN A 475 -8.88 -23.13 -24.93
CA GLN A 475 -9.64 -24.33 -24.58
C GLN A 475 -10.81 -23.98 -23.66
N GLU A 476 -10.59 -23.09 -22.68
CA GLU A 476 -11.65 -22.56 -21.83
C GLU A 476 -12.62 -21.69 -22.63
N ASP A 477 -12.13 -20.94 -23.62
CA ASP A 477 -12.95 -20.14 -24.57
C ASP A 477 -14.00 -21.02 -25.28
N ASP A 478 -13.57 -22.10 -25.94
CA ASP A 478 -14.47 -23.02 -26.64
C ASP A 478 -15.53 -23.62 -25.70
N LEU A 479 -15.13 -24.00 -24.48
CA LEU A 479 -16.05 -24.49 -23.47
C LEU A 479 -17.07 -23.41 -23.05
N VAL A 480 -16.64 -22.18 -22.81
CA VAL A 480 -17.52 -21.07 -22.42
C VAL A 480 -18.54 -20.77 -23.52
N ARG A 481 -18.12 -20.74 -24.79
CA ARG A 481 -19.04 -20.61 -25.93
C ARG A 481 -20.04 -21.74 -25.98
N GLU A 482 -19.59 -22.97 -25.76
CA GLU A 482 -20.45 -24.14 -25.76
C GLU A 482 -21.53 -24.05 -24.67
N LEU A 483 -21.21 -23.47 -23.51
CA LEU A 483 -22.17 -23.23 -22.42
C LEU A 483 -23.20 -22.12 -22.76
N GLY A 484 -23.05 -21.42 -23.88
CA GLY A 484 -23.92 -20.32 -24.31
C GLY A 484 -23.57 -18.98 -23.67
N MET A 485 -22.33 -18.83 -23.19
CA MET A 485 -21.81 -17.58 -22.64
C MET A 485 -20.81 -16.94 -23.60
N THR A 486 -20.51 -15.66 -23.40
CA THR A 486 -19.53 -14.95 -24.24
C THR A 486 -18.16 -14.95 -23.57
N PRO A 487 -17.16 -15.63 -24.15
CA PRO A 487 -15.82 -15.71 -23.59
C PRO A 487 -15.14 -14.34 -23.59
N VAL A 488 -14.44 -14.01 -22.50
CA VAL A 488 -13.61 -12.80 -22.39
C VAL A 488 -12.25 -13.20 -21.84
N THR A 489 -11.21 -13.08 -22.66
CA THR A 489 -9.84 -13.40 -22.25
C THR A 489 -9.36 -12.42 -21.19
N VAL A 490 -8.93 -12.93 -20.03
CA VAL A 490 -8.41 -12.12 -18.93
C VAL A 490 -7.05 -12.64 -18.45
N GLY A 491 -6.25 -11.77 -17.83
CA GLY A 491 -4.98 -12.18 -17.21
C GLY A 491 -5.20 -13.19 -16.08
N LYS A 492 -4.22 -14.09 -15.88
CA LYS A 492 -4.26 -15.13 -14.83
C LYS A 492 -4.51 -14.58 -13.43
N ASN A 493 -3.92 -13.44 -13.11
CA ASN A 493 -4.14 -12.71 -11.86
C ASN A 493 -5.62 -12.34 -11.65
N VAL A 494 -6.28 -11.80 -12.69
CA VAL A 494 -7.70 -11.44 -12.65
C VAL A 494 -8.57 -12.70 -12.56
N ARG A 495 -8.23 -13.75 -13.32
CA ARG A 495 -8.95 -15.03 -13.29
C ARG A 495 -8.91 -15.66 -11.90
N SER A 496 -7.73 -15.72 -11.27
CA SER A 496 -7.56 -16.23 -9.91
C SER A 496 -8.33 -15.39 -8.89
N LEU A 497 -8.27 -14.06 -9.00
CA LEU A 497 -8.99 -13.14 -8.11
C LEU A 497 -10.51 -13.36 -8.19
N LEU A 498 -11.08 -13.40 -9.40
CA LEU A 498 -12.52 -13.61 -9.61
C LEU A 498 -13.00 -14.98 -9.10
N LYS A 499 -12.13 -15.99 -9.20
CA LYS A 499 -12.37 -17.33 -8.65
C LYS A 499 -12.35 -17.32 -7.13
N GLU A 500 -11.36 -16.67 -6.52
CA GLU A 500 -11.21 -16.57 -5.06
C GLU A 500 -12.37 -15.80 -4.41
N ILE A 501 -12.85 -14.74 -5.06
CA ILE A 501 -14.03 -13.98 -4.62
C ILE A 501 -15.33 -14.80 -4.75
N GLY A 502 -15.34 -15.83 -5.59
CA GLY A 502 -16.53 -16.60 -5.93
C GLY A 502 -17.45 -15.92 -6.95
N ALA A 503 -17.00 -14.83 -7.58
CA ALA A 503 -17.76 -14.13 -8.62
C ALA A 503 -17.97 -15.03 -9.86
N TYR A 504 -16.95 -15.80 -10.22
CA TYR A 504 -16.95 -16.77 -11.30
C TYR A 504 -16.23 -18.05 -10.86
N CYS A 505 -16.88 -19.22 -10.99
CA CYS A 505 -16.19 -20.48 -10.77
C CYS A 505 -15.32 -20.86 -11.99
N ASN A 506 -14.63 -22.00 -11.92
CA ASN A 506 -13.98 -22.55 -13.11
C ASN A 506 -15.05 -22.93 -14.15
N ALA A 507 -14.84 -22.65 -15.45
CA ALA A 507 -15.82 -22.99 -16.49
C ALA A 507 -16.19 -24.49 -16.48
N GLU A 508 -15.24 -25.37 -16.19
CA GLU A 508 -15.46 -26.80 -16.02
C GLU A 508 -16.37 -27.10 -14.82
N VAL A 509 -16.16 -26.42 -13.70
CA VAL A 509 -17.00 -26.58 -12.49
C VAL A 509 -18.41 -26.07 -12.76
N HIS A 510 -18.56 -24.97 -13.51
CA HIS A 510 -19.86 -24.48 -13.95
C HIS A 510 -20.57 -25.49 -14.86
N ALA A 511 -19.86 -26.03 -15.86
CA ALA A 511 -20.37 -27.04 -16.77
C ALA A 511 -20.81 -28.32 -16.04
N ARG A 512 -20.00 -28.77 -15.05
CA ARG A 512 -20.36 -29.87 -14.14
C ARG A 512 -21.64 -29.57 -13.38
N SER A 513 -21.75 -28.39 -12.79
CA SER A 513 -22.95 -27.97 -12.05
C SER A 513 -24.20 -27.98 -12.93
N ILE A 514 -24.12 -27.49 -14.18
CA ILE A 514 -25.24 -27.53 -15.12
C ILE A 514 -25.62 -28.98 -15.48
N LEU A 515 -24.64 -29.88 -15.71
CA LEU A 515 -24.93 -31.29 -15.93
C LEU A 515 -25.63 -31.94 -14.73
N LEU A 516 -25.19 -31.64 -13.50
CA LEU A 516 -25.80 -32.18 -12.29
C LEU A 516 -27.23 -31.67 -12.06
N GLN A 517 -27.50 -30.42 -12.46
CA GLN A 517 -28.82 -29.81 -12.39
C GLN A 517 -29.75 -30.21 -13.55
N ALA A 518 -29.20 -30.76 -14.64
CA ALA A 518 -29.99 -31.18 -15.79
C ALA A 518 -31.01 -32.26 -15.39
N PRO A 519 -32.22 -32.23 -15.97
CA PRO A 519 -33.27 -33.18 -15.63
C PRO A 519 -32.81 -34.60 -15.99
N ALA A 520 -33.24 -35.58 -15.18
CA ALA A 520 -33.01 -36.98 -15.48
C ALA A 520 -33.57 -37.32 -16.86
N SER A 521 -32.83 -38.12 -17.64
CA SER A 521 -33.29 -38.51 -18.95
C SER A 521 -34.43 -39.50 -18.84
N ASN A 522 -35.59 -39.13 -19.37
CA ASN A 522 -36.72 -40.05 -19.57
C ASN A 522 -36.44 -41.09 -20.68
N LYS A 523 -35.32 -40.96 -21.40
CA LYS A 523 -34.93 -41.84 -22.52
C LYS A 523 -33.95 -42.92 -22.10
N THR A 524 -33.65 -43.10 -20.81
CA THR A 524 -32.71 -44.14 -20.35
C THR A 524 -33.09 -45.52 -20.88
N SER A 525 -34.38 -45.86 -20.93
CA SER A 525 -34.88 -47.11 -21.52
C SER A 525 -34.64 -47.25 -23.03
N ASN A 526 -34.47 -46.12 -23.71
CA ASN A 526 -34.27 -46.05 -25.17
C ASN A 526 -32.80 -45.85 -25.54
N VAL A 527 -31.90 -45.66 -24.57
CA VAL A 527 -30.47 -45.54 -24.82
C VAL A 527 -29.88 -46.95 -24.84
N PRO A 528 -29.40 -47.42 -26.01
CA PRO A 528 -29.00 -48.81 -26.18
C PRO A 528 -27.88 -49.18 -25.22
N ARG A 529 -28.06 -50.31 -24.54
CA ARG A 529 -27.09 -50.87 -23.59
C ARG A 529 -26.74 -49.95 -22.42
N PHE A 530 -27.60 -49.01 -22.04
CA PHE A 530 -27.40 -48.22 -20.83
C PHE A 530 -27.27 -49.08 -19.57
N GLU A 531 -28.13 -50.10 -19.40
CA GLU A 531 -28.00 -51.08 -18.30
C GLU A 531 -26.66 -51.84 -18.33
N GLY A 532 -26.15 -52.11 -19.54
CA GLY A 532 -24.84 -52.71 -19.72
C GLY A 532 -23.74 -51.78 -19.21
N PHE A 533 -23.80 -50.49 -19.56
CA PHE A 533 -22.90 -49.48 -19.03
C PHE A 533 -22.95 -49.42 -17.49
N CYS A 534 -24.14 -49.41 -16.89
CA CYS A 534 -24.28 -49.40 -15.42
C CYS A 534 -23.58 -50.59 -14.76
N ARG A 535 -23.77 -51.79 -15.31
CA ARG A 535 -23.08 -53.02 -14.87
C ARG A 535 -21.57 -52.92 -15.03
N ALA A 536 -21.10 -52.44 -16.17
CA ALA A 536 -19.66 -52.27 -16.43
C ALA A 536 -19.03 -51.26 -15.47
N VAL A 537 -19.71 -50.15 -15.17
CA VAL A 537 -19.24 -49.16 -14.20
C VAL A 537 -19.18 -49.74 -12.79
N ALA A 538 -20.24 -50.42 -12.33
CA ALA A 538 -20.27 -51.07 -11.01
C ALA A 538 -19.19 -52.15 -10.86
N PHE A 539 -18.84 -52.82 -11.97
CA PHE A 539 -17.73 -53.77 -12.00
C PHE A 539 -16.37 -53.09 -11.90
N VAL A 540 -16.16 -52.01 -12.65
CA VAL A 540 -14.89 -51.27 -12.71
C VAL A 540 -14.63 -50.46 -11.44
N ILE A 541 -15.68 -49.90 -10.84
CA ILE A 541 -15.63 -49.05 -9.65
C ILE A 541 -16.34 -49.79 -8.51
N PRO A 542 -15.61 -50.54 -7.67
CA PRO A 542 -16.21 -51.52 -6.75
C PRO A 542 -17.13 -50.94 -5.68
N VAL A 543 -17.03 -49.62 -5.43
CA VAL A 543 -17.83 -48.89 -4.44
C VAL A 543 -19.19 -48.45 -5.03
N LEU A 544 -19.36 -48.51 -6.35
CA LEU A 544 -20.53 -47.98 -7.03
C LEU A 544 -21.58 -49.08 -7.29
N ALA A 545 -22.81 -48.87 -6.80
CA ALA A 545 -23.96 -49.68 -7.18
C ALA A 545 -24.51 -49.25 -8.56
N GLU A 546 -25.17 -50.15 -9.28
CA GLU A 546 -25.81 -49.83 -10.58
C GLU A 546 -26.85 -48.71 -10.46
N THR A 547 -27.55 -48.64 -9.31
CA THR A 547 -28.52 -47.59 -8.97
C THR A 547 -27.90 -46.21 -8.83
N ASN A 548 -26.58 -46.13 -8.66
CA ASN A 548 -25.84 -44.88 -8.49
C ASN A 548 -25.32 -44.35 -9.83
N VAL A 549 -25.81 -44.86 -10.96
CA VAL A 549 -25.56 -44.29 -12.28
C VAL A 549 -26.81 -43.58 -12.78
N SER A 550 -26.71 -42.28 -13.05
CA SER A 550 -27.82 -41.49 -13.59
C SER A 550 -27.46 -40.83 -14.91
N MET A 551 -28.40 -40.84 -15.86
CA MET A 551 -28.25 -40.15 -17.15
C MET A 551 -29.11 -38.88 -17.16
N ARG A 552 -28.55 -37.77 -17.65
CA ARG A 552 -29.21 -36.46 -17.69
C ARG A 552 -29.38 -35.92 -19.11
N GLN A 553 -30.43 -35.14 -19.33
CA GLN A 553 -30.69 -34.43 -20.59
C GLN A 553 -29.80 -33.19 -20.67
N TYR A 554 -28.53 -33.41 -21.01
CA TYR A 554 -27.53 -32.35 -21.09
C TYR A 554 -27.06 -32.18 -22.53
N THR A 555 -27.33 -31.01 -23.10
CA THR A 555 -27.15 -30.72 -24.53
C THR A 555 -25.71 -30.31 -24.90
N ARG A 556 -24.85 -30.05 -23.91
CA ARG A 556 -23.46 -29.61 -24.14
C ARG A 556 -22.53 -30.83 -24.26
N ARG A 557 -21.44 -30.70 -25.03
CA ARG A 557 -20.38 -31.70 -25.26
C ARG A 557 -19.56 -32.01 -24.02
N TYR A 558 -19.32 -31.04 -23.16
CA TYR A 558 -18.54 -31.19 -21.93
C TYR A 558 -19.30 -30.68 -20.67
N PRO A 559 -19.16 -31.35 -19.51
CA PRO A 559 -18.54 -32.66 -19.31
C PRO A 559 -19.45 -33.79 -19.80
N LYS A 560 -18.86 -34.93 -20.15
CA LYS A 560 -19.62 -36.12 -20.57
C LYS A 560 -20.06 -36.97 -19.38
N VAL A 561 -19.20 -37.06 -18.37
CA VAL A 561 -19.39 -37.84 -17.16
C VAL A 561 -18.84 -37.02 -15.99
N VAL A 562 -19.51 -37.09 -14.85
CA VAL A 562 -19.12 -36.43 -13.59
C VAL A 562 -19.30 -37.41 -12.45
N TRP A 563 -18.28 -37.49 -11.58
CA TRP A 563 -18.37 -38.16 -10.29
C TRP A 563 -18.93 -37.21 -9.24
N VAL A 564 -19.91 -37.66 -8.46
CA VAL A 564 -20.51 -36.92 -7.35
C VAL A 564 -20.14 -37.63 -6.06
N GLU A 565 -19.22 -37.04 -5.31
CA GLU A 565 -18.65 -37.65 -4.11
C GLU A 565 -19.70 -37.81 -3.01
N GLU A 566 -20.56 -36.81 -2.81
CA GLU A 566 -21.56 -36.78 -1.74
C GLU A 566 -22.58 -37.93 -1.82
N THR A 567 -22.88 -38.37 -3.05
CA THR A 567 -23.83 -39.46 -3.31
C THR A 567 -23.14 -40.74 -3.77
N SER A 568 -21.81 -40.73 -3.88
CA SER A 568 -21.03 -41.80 -4.51
C SER A 568 -21.68 -42.29 -5.80
N SER A 569 -22.01 -41.33 -6.67
CA SER A 569 -22.77 -41.56 -7.90
C SER A 569 -22.06 -41.04 -9.14
N ILE A 570 -22.35 -41.66 -10.28
CA ILE A 570 -21.89 -41.23 -11.59
C ILE A 570 -23.07 -40.62 -12.34
N VAL A 571 -22.87 -39.37 -12.79
CA VAL A 571 -23.82 -38.66 -13.62
C VAL A 571 -23.23 -38.51 -15.02
N LEU A 572 -23.93 -39.00 -16.04
CA LEU A 572 -23.51 -38.84 -17.43
C LEU A 572 -24.56 -38.13 -18.27
N ARG A 573 -24.10 -37.45 -19.32
CA ARG A 573 -25.00 -36.92 -20.35
C ARG A 573 -25.43 -38.03 -21.32
N GLU A 574 -26.54 -37.80 -22.04
CA GLU A 574 -26.94 -38.67 -23.15
C GLU A 574 -25.80 -38.81 -24.19
N PRO A 575 -25.46 -40.04 -24.61
CA PRO A 575 -24.41 -40.27 -25.60
C PRO A 575 -24.82 -39.75 -26.98
N GLU A 576 -23.84 -39.20 -27.70
CA GLU A 576 -24.04 -38.78 -29.09
C GLU A 576 -24.31 -39.99 -30.00
N PRO A 577 -25.15 -39.83 -31.04
CA PRO A 577 -25.33 -40.86 -32.05
C PRO A 577 -23.98 -41.21 -32.69
N CYS A 578 -23.74 -42.50 -32.88
CA CYS A 578 -22.48 -42.96 -33.45
C CYS A 578 -22.40 -42.58 -34.92
N VAL A 579 -21.33 -41.88 -35.31
CA VAL A 579 -21.10 -41.47 -36.70
C VAL A 579 -20.97 -42.69 -37.64
N GLU A 580 -20.41 -43.79 -37.16
CA GLU A 580 -20.17 -45.01 -37.96
C GLU A 580 -21.43 -45.87 -38.14
N HIS A 581 -22.30 -45.92 -37.14
CA HIS A 581 -23.47 -46.81 -37.13
C HIS A 581 -24.80 -46.05 -37.34
N GLY A 582 -24.74 -44.73 -37.53
CA GLY A 582 -25.88 -43.87 -37.80
C GLY A 582 -26.95 -43.87 -36.70
N GLU A 583 -28.17 -43.49 -37.08
CA GLU A 583 -29.35 -43.47 -36.19
C GLU A 583 -29.95 -44.85 -35.93
N GLN A 584 -29.31 -45.95 -36.38
CA GLN A 584 -29.84 -47.31 -36.21
C GLN A 584 -29.94 -47.76 -34.74
N GLY A 585 -29.56 -46.90 -33.79
CA GLY A 585 -30.13 -46.94 -32.45
C GLY A 585 -29.76 -48.16 -31.64
N ASP A 586 -28.67 -48.87 -31.97
CA ASP A 586 -28.22 -50.06 -31.22
C ASP A 586 -26.68 -50.17 -31.07
N CYS A 587 -25.91 -49.15 -31.46
CA CYS A 587 -24.45 -49.20 -31.32
C CYS A 587 -23.99 -49.01 -29.87
N THR A 588 -23.03 -49.85 -29.47
CA THR A 588 -22.40 -49.88 -28.14
C THR A 588 -21.11 -49.07 -28.05
N CYS A 589 -20.71 -48.45 -29.17
CA CYS A 589 -19.42 -47.80 -29.38
C CYS A 589 -19.18 -46.60 -28.44
N TRP A 590 -20.24 -46.05 -27.85
CA TRP A 590 -20.16 -45.01 -26.84
C TRP A 590 -19.74 -45.54 -25.46
N VAL A 591 -20.07 -46.79 -25.12
CA VAL A 591 -19.87 -47.37 -23.79
C VAL A 591 -18.40 -47.36 -23.36
N PRO A 592 -17.43 -47.82 -24.16
CA PRO A 592 -16.02 -47.80 -23.75
C PRO A 592 -15.49 -46.38 -23.50
N ARG A 593 -15.91 -45.42 -24.32
CA ARG A 593 -15.52 -44.01 -24.17
C ARG A 593 -16.05 -43.44 -22.86
N TYR A 594 -17.33 -43.66 -22.56
CA TYR A 594 -17.95 -43.19 -21.33
C TYR A 594 -17.43 -43.91 -20.08
N LEU A 595 -17.09 -45.20 -20.18
CA LEU A 595 -16.50 -45.96 -19.08
C LEU A 595 -15.10 -45.43 -18.74
N ASN A 596 -14.30 -45.10 -19.75
CA ASN A 596 -13.02 -44.43 -19.58
C ASN A 596 -13.20 -43.05 -18.92
N TYR A 597 -14.17 -42.24 -19.36
CA TYR A 597 -14.47 -40.96 -18.71
C TYR A 597 -14.90 -41.12 -17.25
N ALA A 598 -15.77 -42.10 -16.95
CA ALA A 598 -16.20 -42.41 -15.60
C ALA A 598 -15.02 -42.79 -14.69
N ALA A 599 -14.14 -43.69 -15.16
CA ALA A 599 -12.97 -44.11 -14.42
C ALA A 599 -11.97 -42.97 -14.19
N LYS A 600 -11.76 -42.10 -15.19
CA LYS A 600 -10.92 -40.90 -15.05
C LYS A 600 -11.47 -39.91 -14.03
N GLU A 601 -12.79 -39.69 -14.02
CA GLU A 601 -13.41 -38.82 -13.01
C GLU A 601 -13.31 -39.43 -11.61
N TYR A 602 -13.52 -40.75 -11.49
CA TYR A 602 -13.34 -41.45 -10.23
C TYR A 602 -11.88 -41.40 -9.73
N SER A 603 -10.90 -41.60 -10.61
CA SER A 603 -9.48 -41.55 -10.25
C SER A 603 -9.03 -40.16 -9.80
N LYS A 604 -9.65 -39.08 -10.34
CA LYS A 604 -9.40 -37.71 -9.85
C LYS A 604 -9.82 -37.55 -8.38
N ALA A 605 -10.96 -38.14 -8.00
CA ALA A 605 -11.41 -38.15 -6.60
C ALA A 605 -10.64 -39.18 -5.74
N HIS A 606 -10.12 -40.25 -6.35
CA HIS A 606 -9.45 -41.35 -5.67
C HIS A 606 -8.08 -41.62 -6.32
N PRO A 607 -7.02 -40.86 -5.98
CA PRO A 607 -5.70 -40.97 -6.63
C PRO A 607 -5.04 -42.35 -6.52
N LYS A 608 -5.49 -43.19 -5.57
CA LYS A 608 -5.03 -44.58 -5.40
C LYS A 608 -5.64 -45.55 -6.42
N PHE A 609 -6.63 -45.12 -7.19
CA PHE A 609 -7.25 -45.93 -8.23
C PHE A 609 -6.36 -45.95 -9.48
N ASP A 610 -5.73 -47.09 -9.74
CA ASP A 610 -4.82 -47.27 -10.87
C ASP A 610 -5.57 -47.46 -12.19
N LEU A 611 -5.53 -46.44 -13.05
CA LEU A 611 -6.09 -46.44 -14.39
C LEU A 611 -5.41 -47.45 -15.34
N SER A 612 -4.21 -47.94 -15.02
CA SER A 612 -3.44 -48.84 -15.90
C SER A 612 -4.14 -50.18 -16.09
N ASN A 613 -4.82 -50.67 -15.05
CA ASN A 613 -5.62 -51.89 -15.13
C ASN A 613 -6.92 -51.69 -15.92
N LEU A 614 -7.38 -50.45 -16.10
CA LEU A 614 -8.65 -50.12 -16.74
C LEU A 614 -8.72 -50.56 -18.20
N VAL A 615 -7.61 -50.54 -18.93
CA VAL A 615 -7.59 -50.93 -20.36
C VAL A 615 -7.96 -52.40 -20.51
N LEU A 616 -7.34 -53.27 -19.70
CA LEU A 616 -7.64 -54.70 -19.65
C LEU A 616 -9.08 -54.95 -19.16
N THR A 617 -9.54 -54.19 -18.16
CA THR A 617 -10.91 -54.30 -17.65
C THR A 617 -11.94 -53.80 -18.67
N CYS A 618 -11.63 -52.77 -19.47
CA CYS A 618 -12.49 -52.26 -20.54
C CYS A 618 -12.66 -53.30 -21.66
N GLU A 619 -11.60 -53.98 -22.07
CA GLU A 619 -11.67 -55.05 -23.07
C GLU A 619 -12.54 -56.22 -22.58
N ALA A 620 -12.35 -56.64 -21.32
CA ALA A 620 -13.20 -57.65 -20.69
C ALA A 620 -14.67 -57.20 -20.59
N CYS A 621 -14.93 -55.93 -20.21
CA CYS A 621 -16.27 -55.37 -20.16
C CYS A 621 -16.93 -55.29 -21.56
N ILE A 622 -16.18 -54.96 -22.62
CA ILE A 622 -16.70 -54.98 -24.00
C ILE A 622 -17.16 -56.38 -24.38
N GLY A 623 -16.40 -57.41 -24.03
CA GLY A 623 -16.79 -58.79 -24.28
C GLY A 623 -18.04 -59.21 -23.50
N VAL A 624 -18.20 -58.75 -22.26
CA VAL A 624 -19.45 -58.94 -21.48
C VAL A 624 -20.63 -58.20 -22.13
N LEU A 625 -20.44 -56.96 -22.59
CA LEU A 625 -21.49 -56.12 -23.19
C LEU A 625 -21.97 -56.63 -24.55
N THR A 626 -21.07 -57.24 -25.32
CA THR A 626 -21.36 -57.82 -26.63
C THR A 626 -21.95 -59.23 -26.54
N GLY A 627 -22.07 -59.79 -25.34
CA GLY A 627 -22.52 -61.18 -25.13
C GLY A 627 -21.49 -62.22 -25.58
N ILE A 628 -20.25 -61.81 -25.83
CA ILE A 628 -19.14 -62.71 -26.15
C ILE A 628 -18.68 -63.44 -24.88
N PHE A 629 -18.84 -62.81 -23.70
CA PHE A 629 -18.59 -63.44 -22.40
C PHE A 629 -19.90 -63.53 -21.60
N GLU A 630 -20.34 -64.75 -21.29
CA GLU A 630 -21.36 -64.98 -20.27
C GLU A 630 -20.75 -64.80 -18.89
N VAL A 631 -21.20 -63.78 -18.16
CA VAL A 631 -20.92 -63.66 -16.73
C VAL A 631 -21.90 -64.57 -16.01
N THR A 632 -21.51 -65.81 -15.75
CA THR A 632 -22.25 -66.65 -14.81
C THR A 632 -22.00 -66.11 -13.40
N ASP A 633 -23.04 -65.65 -12.72
CA ASP A 633 -23.00 -65.45 -11.28
C ASP A 633 -22.61 -66.79 -10.66
N ALA A 634 -21.37 -66.89 -10.15
CA ALA A 634 -20.99 -68.02 -9.33
C ALA A 634 -21.93 -67.99 -8.11
N GLU A 635 -22.86 -68.94 -8.07
CA GLU A 635 -23.77 -69.12 -6.94
C GLU A 635 -22.96 -69.05 -5.65
N ALA A 636 -23.45 -68.25 -4.71
CA ALA A 636 -22.85 -68.02 -3.40
C ALA A 636 -22.76 -69.35 -2.62
N GLY A 637 -21.73 -70.13 -2.92
CA GLY A 637 -21.25 -71.21 -2.08
C GLY A 637 -20.74 -70.58 -0.80
N THR A 638 -21.43 -70.89 0.29
CA THR A 638 -21.06 -70.54 1.66
C THR A 638 -19.65 -71.03 1.96
N ASP A 639 -18.65 -70.15 1.84
CA ASP A 639 -17.36 -70.39 2.49
C ASP A 639 -16.90 -69.13 3.21
N THR A 640 -17.05 -69.20 4.52
CA THR A 640 -16.64 -68.19 5.50
C THR A 640 -15.13 -68.27 5.70
N THR A 641 -14.33 -67.66 4.83
CA THR A 641 -13.00 -67.15 5.21
C THR A 641 -12.67 -65.88 4.43
N GLY A 642 -12.36 -64.82 5.18
CA GLY A 642 -12.17 -63.47 4.67
C GLY A 642 -10.94 -63.34 3.79
N HIS A 643 -11.13 -63.40 2.48
CA HIS A 643 -10.26 -62.80 1.48
C HIS A 643 -11.12 -62.10 0.43
N VAL A 644 -10.73 -60.87 0.07
CA VAL A 644 -11.32 -60.09 -1.01
C VAL A 644 -11.17 -60.91 -2.29
N CYS A 645 -12.28 -61.53 -2.72
CA CYS A 645 -12.34 -62.35 -3.91
C CYS A 645 -12.03 -61.46 -5.13
N LYS A 646 -10.86 -61.61 -5.73
CA LYS A 646 -10.63 -61.16 -7.11
C LYS A 646 -11.56 -61.98 -7.98
N ARG A 647 -12.66 -61.38 -8.46
CA ARG A 647 -13.53 -61.97 -9.49
C ARG A 647 -12.64 -62.31 -10.69
N GLN A 648 -12.31 -63.59 -10.84
CA GLN A 648 -11.52 -64.09 -11.94
C GLN A 648 -12.50 -64.36 -13.09
N ILE A 649 -12.43 -63.56 -14.14
CA ILE A 649 -13.21 -63.78 -15.36
C ILE A 649 -12.56 -64.98 -16.08
N VAL A 650 -13.28 -66.10 -16.16
CA VAL A 650 -12.92 -67.21 -17.04
C VAL A 650 -13.54 -66.90 -18.40
N VAL A 651 -12.70 -66.45 -19.33
CA VAL A 651 -13.09 -66.22 -20.73
C VAL A 651 -13.07 -67.55 -21.46
N TYR A 652 -14.22 -67.99 -21.98
CA TYR A 652 -14.29 -69.06 -22.98
C TYR A 652 -14.30 -68.42 -24.37
N GLU A 653 -13.33 -68.76 -25.22
CA GLU A 653 -13.36 -68.39 -26.63
C GLU A 653 -14.38 -69.27 -27.37
N ALA A 654 -15.39 -68.65 -27.97
CA ALA A 654 -16.29 -69.34 -28.88
C ALA A 654 -15.59 -69.56 -30.23
N GLU A 655 -15.49 -70.83 -30.63
CA GLU A 655 -14.88 -71.30 -31.87
C GLU A 655 -15.45 -70.56 -33.10
N ARG A 656 -14.60 -69.80 -33.81
CA ARG A 656 -14.93 -69.24 -35.12
C ARG A 656 -14.64 -70.27 -36.20
N HIS A 657 -15.65 -70.57 -37.01
CA HIS A 657 -15.51 -71.32 -38.25
C HIS A 657 -14.68 -70.53 -39.28
N GLU A 658 -13.63 -71.18 -39.79
CA GLU A 658 -12.78 -70.71 -40.90
C GLU A 658 -13.47 -70.92 -42.26
N GLU A 659 -13.37 -69.93 -43.15
CA GLU A 659 -13.43 -70.09 -44.61
C GLU A 659 -12.61 -68.97 -45.30
N PRO A 660 -12.20 -69.14 -46.59
CA PRO A 660 -10.77 -69.17 -46.93
C PRO A 660 -10.20 -67.91 -47.63
N GLU A 661 -8.87 -67.97 -47.73
CA GLU A 661 -7.89 -67.10 -48.39
C GLU A 661 -8.35 -66.34 -49.65
N CYS A 662 -7.95 -65.06 -49.72
CA CYS A 662 -7.81 -64.33 -50.98
C CYS A 662 -6.58 -63.42 -50.97
N THR A 663 -5.90 -63.46 -52.11
CA THR A 663 -4.58 -62.97 -52.54
C THR A 663 -4.30 -61.46 -52.52
N ASP A 664 -3.02 -61.16 -52.21
CA ASP A 664 -2.07 -60.19 -52.79
C ASP A 664 -2.34 -58.67 -52.97
N LEU A 665 -1.30 -57.91 -52.58
CA LEU A 665 -0.75 -56.61 -53.05
C LEU A 665 -0.77 -55.43 -52.04
N PRO A 666 0.14 -54.43 -52.15
CA PRO A 666 1.58 -54.57 -52.05
C PRO A 666 2.21 -53.59 -51.02
N LEU A 667 3.41 -53.97 -50.60
CA LEU A 667 4.38 -53.24 -49.78
C LEU A 667 4.72 -51.85 -50.38
N VAL A 668 4.51 -50.77 -49.62
CA VAL A 668 5.10 -49.44 -49.87
C VAL A 668 6.00 -49.06 -48.70
N LYS A 669 7.26 -48.76 -49.04
CA LYS A 669 8.38 -48.39 -48.18
C LYS A 669 8.34 -46.91 -47.76
N ASP A 670 8.85 -46.68 -46.55
CA ASP A 670 9.67 -45.56 -46.06
C ASP A 670 9.36 -44.13 -46.52
N VAL A 671 9.05 -43.22 -45.58
CA VAL A 671 9.58 -41.84 -45.55
C VAL A 671 9.56 -41.28 -44.10
N THR A 672 10.78 -41.08 -43.58
CA THR A 672 11.32 -40.08 -42.62
C THR A 672 10.78 -39.91 -41.19
N ARG A 673 11.66 -40.33 -40.28
CA ARG A 673 12.01 -39.81 -38.95
C ARG A 673 12.76 -38.46 -39.08
N ASN A 674 12.37 -37.45 -38.31
CA ASN A 674 13.16 -36.27 -37.87
C ASN A 674 12.39 -35.66 -36.66
N GLU A 675 12.89 -35.82 -35.43
CA GLU A 675 13.69 -34.83 -34.66
C GLU A 675 12.89 -33.61 -34.14
N LEU A 676 12.63 -33.60 -32.82
CA LEU A 676 12.47 -32.43 -31.93
C LEU A 676 12.37 -32.97 -30.48
N HIS A 677 13.50 -33.19 -29.82
CA HIS A 677 14.17 -32.32 -28.84
C HIS A 677 13.39 -32.06 -27.54
N ASP A 678 13.92 -32.69 -26.49
CA ASP A 678 13.86 -32.43 -25.05
C ASP A 678 13.31 -31.08 -24.61
N MET A 679 12.33 -31.11 -23.71
CA MET A 679 12.25 -30.23 -22.54
C MET A 679 11.51 -30.95 -21.40
N ASP A 680 12.28 -31.60 -20.54
CA ASP A 680 11.88 -31.92 -19.17
C ASP A 680 11.77 -30.61 -18.37
N ILE A 681 10.58 -30.34 -17.83
CA ILE A 681 10.39 -29.35 -16.76
C ILE A 681 9.77 -30.07 -15.57
N PHE A 682 10.52 -30.06 -14.47
CA PHE A 682 10.13 -30.47 -13.12
C PHE A 682 8.79 -29.82 -12.71
N GLU A 683 7.75 -30.63 -12.52
CA GLU A 683 6.58 -30.25 -11.72
C GLU A 683 6.89 -30.50 -10.23
N GLN A 684 7.01 -29.41 -9.47
CA GLN A 684 7.01 -29.46 -8.02
C GLN A 684 5.57 -29.54 -7.50
N SER A 685 5.23 -30.67 -6.89
CA SER A 685 3.99 -30.92 -6.18
C SER A 685 3.83 -29.95 -5.00
N SER A 686 2.77 -29.13 -5.03
CA SER A 686 2.33 -28.35 -3.87
C SER A 686 1.10 -29.02 -3.23
N PRO A 687 0.96 -29.00 -1.89
CA PRO A 687 -0.10 -29.71 -1.19
C PRO A 687 -1.46 -28.96 -1.24
N SER A 688 -2.54 -29.73 -1.40
CA SER A 688 -3.93 -29.25 -1.34
C SER A 688 -4.30 -28.72 0.05
N PRO A 689 -5.06 -27.60 0.18
CA PRO A 689 -5.63 -27.19 1.45
C PRO A 689 -6.95 -27.93 1.73
N LEU A 690 -7.07 -28.42 2.96
CA LEU A 690 -8.26 -29.04 3.55
C LEU A 690 -9.45 -28.06 3.54
N GLN A 691 -10.56 -28.46 2.92
CA GLN A 691 -11.86 -27.80 3.06
C GLN A 691 -12.51 -28.20 4.39
N ALA A 692 -12.93 -27.21 5.18
CA ALA A 692 -13.78 -27.43 6.35
C ALA A 692 -15.26 -27.59 5.91
N PRO A 693 -16.05 -28.44 6.58
CA PRO A 693 -17.45 -28.65 6.23
C PRO A 693 -18.35 -27.49 6.68
N ASN A 694 -19.30 -27.11 5.83
CA ASN A 694 -20.37 -26.16 6.13
C ASN A 694 -21.33 -26.76 7.17
N GLU A 695 -21.53 -26.06 8.30
CA GLU A 695 -22.66 -26.30 9.21
C GLU A 695 -23.93 -25.62 8.68
N PRO A 696 -25.12 -26.24 8.82
CA PRO A 696 -26.38 -25.61 8.46
C PRO A 696 -26.90 -24.70 9.59
N GLU A 697 -27.33 -23.50 9.21
CA GLU A 697 -27.97 -22.50 10.07
C GLU A 697 -29.28 -23.05 10.68
N LEU A 698 -29.38 -23.01 12.02
CA LEU A 698 -30.63 -23.13 12.76
C LEU A 698 -31.20 -21.74 13.10
N PRO A 699 -32.53 -21.59 13.17
CA PRO A 699 -33.18 -20.29 13.33
C PRO A 699 -33.09 -19.80 14.78
N VAL A 700 -32.73 -18.53 14.95
CA VAL A 700 -32.72 -17.82 16.23
C VAL A 700 -34.12 -17.28 16.49
N ASP A 701 -34.71 -17.72 17.61
CA ASP A 701 -35.91 -17.13 18.19
C ASP A 701 -35.59 -16.53 19.58
N HIS A 702 -36.42 -15.58 19.98
CA HIS A 702 -36.14 -14.45 20.87
C HIS A 702 -35.88 -14.72 22.38
N SER A 703 -35.08 -13.80 22.95
CA SER A 703 -35.22 -13.19 24.29
C SER A 703 -34.80 -14.00 25.53
N VAL A 704 -33.93 -13.42 26.37
CA VAL A 704 -34.19 -13.05 27.79
C VAL A 704 -32.87 -12.69 28.51
N GLN A 705 -32.91 -11.50 29.13
CA GLN A 705 -32.24 -10.98 30.34
C GLN A 705 -30.89 -11.55 30.79
N ALA A 706 -29.93 -10.63 30.90
CA ALA A 706 -28.72 -10.76 31.71
C ALA A 706 -29.04 -10.55 33.19
N GLU A 707 -28.67 -11.51 34.03
CA GLU A 707 -28.38 -11.30 35.45
C GLU A 707 -27.03 -11.94 35.78
N ASP A 708 -26.33 -11.27 36.70
CA ASP A 708 -25.16 -11.70 37.45
C ASP A 708 -25.20 -13.18 37.86
N ASP A 709 -24.06 -13.86 37.82
CA ASP A 709 -23.46 -14.25 39.11
C ASP A 709 -22.04 -14.80 39.02
N THR A 710 -21.28 -14.38 40.01
CA THR A 710 -19.90 -14.73 40.31
C THR A 710 -19.91 -16.00 41.16
N VAL A 711 -19.32 -17.11 40.70
CA VAL A 711 -19.08 -18.28 41.57
C VAL A 711 -17.73 -18.93 41.29
N MET A 712 -16.90 -18.91 42.34
CA MET A 712 -15.69 -19.68 42.59
C MET A 712 -15.89 -21.19 42.40
N ARG A 713 -14.87 -21.88 41.88
CA ARG A 713 -14.67 -23.31 42.18
C ARG A 713 -13.21 -23.71 42.10
N ASP A 714 -12.62 -23.85 43.28
CA ASP A 714 -11.65 -24.90 43.60
C ASP A 714 -12.37 -26.27 43.50
N ASP A 715 -11.70 -27.28 42.96
CA ASP A 715 -11.46 -28.56 43.65
C ASP A 715 -10.63 -29.55 42.79
N SER A 716 -9.38 -29.73 43.21
CA SER A 716 -8.87 -30.97 43.83
C SER A 716 -8.85 -32.34 43.09
N HIS A 717 -7.67 -32.99 43.21
CA HIS A 717 -7.37 -34.44 43.23
C HIS A 717 -7.34 -35.15 41.86
N SER A 718 -6.46 -36.09 41.51
CA SER A 718 -5.55 -37.07 42.13
C SER A 718 -4.69 -37.64 40.96
N GLY A 719 -3.59 -38.39 41.07
CA GLY A 719 -2.99 -39.21 42.11
C GLY A 719 -1.73 -39.91 41.56
N HIS A 720 -0.98 -40.50 42.48
CA HIS A 720 0.25 -41.28 42.31
C HIS A 720 0.11 -42.55 41.45
N SER A 721 1.21 -42.99 40.82
CA SER A 721 1.90 -44.29 41.03
C SER A 721 2.73 -44.64 39.79
N GLU A 722 4.06 -44.72 39.90
CA GLU A 722 4.85 -45.96 40.09
C GLU A 722 5.30 -46.61 38.77
N SER A 723 6.62 -46.62 38.58
CA SER A 723 7.36 -47.52 37.69
C SER A 723 7.35 -48.96 38.24
N PRO A 724 7.47 -49.98 37.36
CA PRO A 724 8.71 -50.80 37.32
C PRO A 724 9.06 -51.24 35.87
N SER A 725 10.33 -51.35 35.44
CA SER A 725 11.35 -52.40 35.65
C SER A 725 10.99 -53.84 35.16
N SER A 726 11.97 -54.44 34.46
CA SER A 726 12.20 -55.86 34.07
C SER A 726 11.75 -56.26 32.65
N ALA A 727 12.68 -56.48 31.70
CA ALA A 727 13.49 -57.70 31.46
C ALA A 727 12.65 -58.92 31.01
N ASP A 728 12.79 -59.36 29.76
CA ASP A 728 13.22 -60.73 29.39
C ASP A 728 12.95 -61.10 27.91
N THR A 729 13.92 -61.85 27.34
CA THR A 729 13.78 -62.92 26.30
C THR A 729 13.27 -62.53 24.90
N SER A 730 13.80 -62.99 23.76
CA SER A 730 14.42 -64.27 23.42
C SER A 730 15.05 -64.17 22.02
N SER A 731 16.23 -64.77 21.84
CA SER A 731 16.82 -65.05 20.53
C SER A 731 16.27 -66.37 19.98
N PRO A 732 15.94 -66.50 18.68
CA PRO A 732 15.80 -67.80 18.07
C PRO A 732 17.11 -68.27 17.43
N ILE A 733 17.45 -69.49 17.83
CA ILE A 733 18.46 -70.45 17.37
C ILE A 733 18.47 -70.61 15.83
N PRO A 734 19.63 -70.70 15.16
CA PRO A 734 19.71 -71.13 13.77
C PRO A 734 19.68 -72.66 13.71
N LEU A 735 18.54 -73.22 13.28
CA LEU A 735 18.40 -74.63 12.93
C LEU A 735 19.04 -74.86 11.55
N VAL A 736 20.28 -75.32 11.58
CA VAL A 736 20.97 -75.93 10.43
C VAL A 736 20.36 -77.33 10.24
N LEU A 737 19.41 -77.44 9.31
CA LEU A 737 19.00 -78.72 8.75
C LEU A 737 19.74 -78.96 7.45
N SER A 738 20.63 -79.95 7.51
CA SER A 738 21.39 -80.51 6.41
C SER A 738 20.50 -81.43 5.56
N ASP A 739 19.85 -80.87 4.54
CA ASP A 739 19.18 -81.67 3.51
C ASP A 739 20.15 -82.07 2.39
N ARG A 740 20.77 -83.22 2.65
CA ARG A 740 20.98 -84.35 1.73
C ARG A 740 20.71 -84.04 0.24
N ASP A 741 21.79 -83.72 -0.47
CA ASP A 741 21.90 -83.79 -1.93
C ASP A 741 21.44 -85.17 -2.44
N ARG A 742 20.17 -85.27 -2.82
CA ARG A 742 19.68 -86.34 -3.69
C ARG A 742 19.58 -85.71 -5.07
N SER A 743 20.48 -86.11 -5.96
CA SER A 743 20.54 -85.67 -7.34
C SER A 743 19.17 -85.78 -8.02
N GLU A 744 18.46 -84.67 -8.13
CA GLU A 744 17.40 -84.47 -9.13
C GLU A 744 18.07 -84.33 -10.50
N HIS A 745 18.72 -85.41 -10.96
CA HIS A 745 19.14 -85.55 -12.35
C HIS A 745 17.91 -85.84 -13.19
N GLY A 746 17.44 -84.81 -13.88
CA GLY A 746 16.91 -84.93 -15.24
C GLY A 746 15.61 -85.72 -15.39
N ILE A 747 14.48 -85.09 -15.06
CA ILE A 747 13.37 -85.14 -16.03
C ILE A 747 13.74 -84.08 -17.07
N ALA A 748 14.66 -84.46 -17.96
CA ALA A 748 14.88 -83.73 -19.19
C ALA A 748 13.52 -83.61 -19.88
N SER A 749 13.30 -82.47 -20.54
CA SER A 749 12.18 -82.22 -21.44
C SER A 749 12.20 -83.23 -22.60
N THR A 750 11.91 -84.51 -22.35
CA THR A 750 11.59 -85.46 -23.38
C THR A 750 10.20 -85.09 -23.88
N GLN A 751 10.16 -84.54 -25.09
CA GLN A 751 8.98 -84.47 -25.97
C GLN A 751 8.53 -85.90 -26.36
N ALA A 752 8.31 -86.76 -25.36
CA ALA A 752 7.54 -87.97 -25.57
C ALA A 752 6.07 -87.56 -25.51
N ASN A 753 5.30 -87.99 -26.51
CA ASN A 753 3.86 -87.74 -26.57
C ASN A 753 3.24 -88.20 -25.23
N ILE A 754 2.59 -87.29 -24.52
CA ILE A 754 1.97 -87.54 -23.21
C ILE A 754 0.96 -88.69 -23.29
N GLU A 755 0.43 -88.94 -24.49
CA GLU A 755 -0.53 -90.00 -24.81
C GLU A 755 0.04 -91.43 -24.70
N ASP A 756 1.38 -91.61 -24.75
CA ASP A 756 2.01 -92.94 -24.76
C ASP A 756 2.60 -93.37 -23.40
N LEU A 757 2.44 -92.55 -22.35
CA LEU A 757 2.97 -92.85 -21.02
C LEU A 757 2.04 -93.82 -20.26
N PRO A 758 2.57 -94.91 -19.66
CA PRO A 758 1.77 -95.73 -18.77
C PRO A 758 1.29 -94.90 -17.57
N MET A 759 0.08 -95.21 -17.06
CA MET A 759 -0.64 -94.40 -16.07
C MET A 759 0.20 -94.05 -14.83
N ASP A 760 1.04 -94.96 -14.36
CA ASP A 760 1.90 -94.74 -13.18
C ASP A 760 2.96 -93.65 -13.44
N ASP A 761 3.51 -93.57 -14.66
CA ASP A 761 4.47 -92.54 -15.07
C ASP A 761 3.79 -91.18 -15.28
N LEU A 762 2.54 -91.17 -15.76
CA LEU A 762 1.72 -89.96 -15.88
C LEU A 762 1.43 -89.36 -14.50
N LEU A 763 1.04 -90.19 -13.52
CA LEU A 763 0.81 -89.74 -12.14
C LEU A 763 2.09 -89.20 -11.50
N LEU A 764 3.24 -89.83 -11.75
CA LEU A 764 4.54 -89.36 -11.27
C LEU A 764 4.93 -88.02 -11.93
N HIS A 765 4.64 -87.85 -13.22
CA HIS A 765 4.84 -86.59 -13.94
C HIS A 765 3.95 -85.47 -13.40
N CYS A 766 2.65 -85.72 -13.20
CA CYS A 766 1.71 -84.77 -12.61
C CYS A 766 2.12 -84.40 -11.17
N ALA A 767 2.56 -85.36 -10.35
CA ALA A 767 3.08 -85.10 -9.02
C ALA A 767 4.33 -84.19 -9.06
N GLY A 768 5.22 -84.41 -10.03
CA GLY A 768 6.38 -83.55 -10.28
C GLY A 768 6.01 -82.12 -10.70
N LEU A 769 5.02 -81.95 -11.57
CA LEU A 769 4.51 -80.63 -11.98
C LEU A 769 3.83 -79.90 -10.83
N LEU A 770 3.01 -80.59 -10.02
CA LEU A 770 2.37 -80.01 -8.84
C LEU A 770 3.42 -79.59 -7.79
N LYS A 771 4.47 -80.39 -7.61
CA LYS A 771 5.61 -80.03 -6.74
C LYS A 771 6.32 -78.77 -7.26
N ARG A 772 6.70 -78.72 -8.55
CA ARG A 772 7.33 -77.52 -9.13
C ARG A 772 6.45 -76.28 -9.03
N ARG A 773 5.15 -76.41 -9.28
CA ARG A 773 4.21 -75.29 -9.15
C ARG A 773 4.13 -74.81 -7.70
N ARG A 774 3.99 -75.73 -6.74
CA ARG A 774 4.03 -75.40 -5.31
C ARG A 774 5.34 -74.70 -4.92
N ASP A 775 6.48 -75.20 -5.37
CA ASP A 775 7.79 -74.62 -5.06
C ASP A 775 7.94 -73.22 -5.69
N THR A 776 7.41 -73.03 -6.91
CA THR A 776 7.40 -71.73 -7.61
C THR A 776 6.49 -70.73 -6.90
N ASP A 777 5.29 -71.14 -6.52
CA ASP A 777 4.33 -70.31 -5.79
C ASP A 777 4.87 -69.96 -4.39
N GLN A 778 5.50 -70.93 -3.71
CA GLN A 778 6.14 -70.70 -2.41
C GLN A 778 7.33 -69.74 -2.52
N ALA A 779 8.14 -69.84 -3.57
CA ALA A 779 9.22 -68.88 -3.84
C ALA A 779 8.68 -67.48 -4.15
N ALA A 780 7.60 -67.38 -4.94
CA ALA A 780 6.94 -66.11 -5.25
C ALA A 780 6.35 -65.45 -3.99
N ILE A 781 5.66 -66.22 -3.14
CA ILE A 781 5.12 -65.76 -1.86
C ILE A 781 6.25 -65.32 -0.92
N SER A 782 7.32 -66.11 -0.83
CA SER A 782 8.48 -65.77 0.03
C SER A 782 9.14 -64.46 -0.42
N LYS A 783 9.26 -64.24 -1.74
CA LYS A 783 9.77 -62.98 -2.32
C LYS A 783 8.84 -61.80 -2.07
N GLN A 784 7.52 -62.00 -2.14
CA GLN A 784 6.55 -60.96 -1.81
C GLN A 784 6.61 -60.61 -0.32
N LEU A 785 6.68 -61.61 0.57
CA LEU A 785 6.81 -61.40 2.01
C LEU A 785 8.11 -60.66 2.38
N SER A 786 9.24 -60.98 1.73
CA SER A 786 10.49 -60.25 1.97
C SER A 786 10.39 -58.79 1.54
N ALA A 787 9.84 -58.51 0.35
CA ALA A 787 9.64 -57.15 -0.13
C ALA A 787 8.67 -56.34 0.75
N LEU A 788 7.61 -56.99 1.25
CA LEU A 788 6.63 -56.37 2.14
C LEU A 788 7.24 -56.08 3.52
N ASN A 789 8.12 -56.95 4.01
CA ASN A 789 8.86 -56.74 5.26
C ASN A 789 9.88 -55.60 5.13
N GLU A 790 10.60 -55.51 4.01
CA GLU A 790 11.51 -54.39 3.70
C GLU A 790 10.76 -53.05 3.66
N ASN A 791 9.60 -53.01 2.99
CA ASN A 791 8.74 -51.82 2.98
C ASN A 791 8.23 -51.46 4.38
N ASN A 792 7.84 -52.45 5.19
CA ASN A 792 7.41 -52.19 6.57
C ASN A 792 8.54 -51.61 7.41
N THR A 793 9.77 -52.14 7.30
CA THR A 793 10.93 -51.56 7.98
C THR A 793 11.23 -50.13 7.51
N CYS A 794 11.13 -49.85 6.21
CA CYS A 794 11.34 -48.50 5.68
C CYS A 794 10.27 -47.51 6.19
N LEU A 795 9.01 -47.92 6.28
CA LEU A 795 7.94 -47.09 6.84
C LEU A 795 8.11 -46.87 8.34
N GLN A 796 8.54 -47.88 9.10
CA GLN A 796 8.84 -47.74 10.52
C GLN A 796 9.98 -46.73 10.76
N ASP A 797 11.03 -46.78 9.95
CA ASP A 797 12.13 -45.81 10.01
C ASP A 797 11.68 -44.39 9.66
N ALA A 798 10.81 -44.24 8.65
CA ALA A 798 10.24 -42.95 8.27
C ALA A 798 9.35 -42.37 9.38
N VAL A 799 8.53 -43.19 10.04
CA VAL A 799 7.71 -42.77 11.19
C VAL A 799 8.59 -42.36 12.37
N ALA A 800 9.65 -43.12 12.68
CA ALA A 800 10.60 -42.78 13.73
C ALA A 800 11.39 -41.49 13.42
N HIS A 801 11.66 -41.19 12.14
CA HIS A 801 12.25 -39.93 11.72
C HIS A 801 11.28 -38.75 11.89
N LEU A 802 10.02 -38.89 11.44
CA LEU A 802 9.00 -37.86 11.58
C LEU A 802 8.68 -37.56 13.05
N SER A 803 8.62 -38.58 13.91
CA SER A 803 8.42 -38.40 15.36
C SER A 803 9.53 -37.57 15.98
N ARG A 804 10.81 -37.80 15.61
CA ARG A 804 11.93 -36.99 16.11
C ARG A 804 11.86 -35.55 15.62
N ALA A 805 11.50 -35.34 14.35
CA ALA A 805 11.34 -34.00 13.80
C ALA A 805 10.18 -33.24 14.48
N GLU A 806 9.09 -33.93 14.83
CA GLU A 806 7.99 -33.34 15.60
C GLU A 806 8.43 -32.91 17.00
N ASP A 807 9.19 -33.75 17.71
CA ASP A 807 9.71 -33.44 19.05
C ASP A 807 10.70 -32.26 19.03
N GLU A 808 11.55 -32.16 18.00
CA GLU A 808 12.45 -31.02 17.78
C GLU A 808 11.67 -29.73 17.54
N LEU A 809 10.63 -29.76 16.70
CA LEU A 809 9.77 -28.60 16.43
C LEU A 809 8.98 -28.17 17.67
N ARG A 810 8.44 -29.13 18.44
CA ARG A 810 7.76 -28.84 19.71
C ARG A 810 8.71 -28.18 20.71
N SER A 811 9.93 -28.69 20.83
CA SER A 811 10.95 -28.09 21.70
C SER A 811 11.33 -26.67 21.27
N ALA A 812 11.45 -26.43 19.96
CA ALA A 812 11.72 -25.10 19.42
C ALA A 812 10.55 -24.12 19.63
N LEU A 813 9.30 -24.61 19.58
CA LEU A 813 8.10 -23.81 19.82
C LEU A 813 8.05 -23.37 21.29
N ILE A 814 8.27 -24.29 22.24
CA ILE A 814 8.34 -23.97 23.67
C ILE A 814 9.42 -22.92 23.94
N ALA A 815 10.63 -23.09 23.38
CA ALA A 815 11.70 -22.12 23.53
C ALA A 815 11.34 -20.72 22.99
N ARG A 816 10.60 -20.65 21.88
CA ARG A 816 10.11 -19.37 21.33
C ARG A 816 9.01 -18.74 22.16
N GLU A 817 8.13 -19.54 22.76
CA GLU A 817 7.11 -19.05 23.70
C GLU A 817 7.79 -18.45 24.94
N GLU A 818 8.78 -19.12 25.51
CA GLU A 818 9.57 -18.59 26.64
C GLU A 818 10.26 -17.27 26.28
N GLU A 819 10.93 -17.18 25.12
CA GLU A 819 11.56 -15.95 24.64
C GLU A 819 10.54 -14.81 24.45
N ALA A 820 9.35 -15.12 23.93
CA ALA A 820 8.27 -14.14 23.78
C ALA A 820 7.78 -13.63 25.14
N THR A 821 7.59 -14.52 26.12
CA THR A 821 7.17 -14.11 27.48
C THR A 821 8.24 -13.26 28.19
N GLU A 822 9.52 -13.56 28.01
CA GLU A 822 10.62 -12.75 28.57
C GLU A 822 10.68 -11.37 27.90
N SER A 823 10.50 -11.32 26.58
CA SER A 823 10.44 -10.07 25.82
C SER A 823 9.27 -9.19 26.27
N GLU A 824 8.09 -9.77 26.50
CA GLU A 824 6.93 -9.05 27.04
C GLU A 824 7.19 -8.52 28.45
N HIS A 825 7.79 -9.33 29.33
CA HIS A 825 8.16 -8.88 30.67
C HIS A 825 9.11 -7.68 30.61
N ARG A 826 10.14 -7.74 29.76
CA ARG A 826 11.11 -6.66 29.55
C ARG A 826 10.46 -5.40 28.98
N MET A 827 9.44 -5.54 28.13
CA MET A 827 8.66 -4.40 27.62
C MET A 827 7.82 -3.75 28.73
N ARG A 828 7.14 -4.54 29.57
CA ARG A 828 6.38 -4.02 30.71
C ARG A 828 7.27 -3.26 31.70
N GLU A 829 8.45 -3.79 32.02
CA GLU A 829 9.43 -3.09 32.87
C GLU A 829 9.87 -1.74 32.28
N LYS A 830 10.08 -1.68 30.96
CA LYS A 830 10.41 -0.42 30.26
C LYS A 830 9.26 0.56 30.30
N ASP A 831 8.02 0.10 30.10
CA ASP A 831 6.83 0.95 30.15
C ASP A 831 6.60 1.51 31.55
N GLU A 832 6.79 0.71 32.60
CA GLU A 832 6.77 1.20 33.99
C GLU A 832 7.86 2.24 34.26
N LEU A 833 9.06 2.05 33.71
CA LEU A 833 10.15 3.02 33.83
C LEU A 833 9.82 4.33 33.10
N LEU A 834 9.23 4.25 31.90
CA LEU A 834 8.77 5.43 31.16
C LEU A 834 7.69 6.19 31.93
N HIS A 835 6.70 5.50 32.49
CA HIS A 835 5.68 6.14 33.33
C HIS A 835 6.29 6.83 34.57
N LYS A 836 7.29 6.23 35.22
CA LYS A 836 8.02 6.89 36.32
C LYS A 836 8.76 8.14 35.84
N LYS A 837 9.34 8.12 34.63
CA LYS A 837 10.03 9.26 34.04
C LYS A 837 9.08 10.38 33.66
N ASP A 838 7.92 10.06 33.08
CA ASP A 838 6.89 11.05 32.76
C ASP A 838 6.35 11.74 34.01
N ALA A 839 6.13 10.98 35.10
CA ALA A 839 5.76 11.55 36.39
C ALA A 839 6.85 12.51 36.93
N GLN A 840 8.13 12.18 36.78
CA GLN A 840 9.24 13.07 37.15
C GLN A 840 9.29 14.33 36.28
N ILE A 841 9.10 14.21 34.97
CA ILE A 841 9.04 15.34 34.04
C ILE A 841 7.91 16.29 34.44
N TYR A 842 6.72 15.74 34.71
CA TYR A 842 5.57 16.53 35.14
C TYR A 842 5.83 17.30 36.45
N GLN A 843 6.47 16.65 37.43
CA GLN A 843 6.88 17.33 38.67
C GLN A 843 7.89 18.46 38.42
N LEU A 844 8.88 18.23 37.55
CA LEU A 844 9.88 19.24 37.18
C LEU A 844 9.25 20.42 36.43
N GLN A 845 8.32 20.17 35.51
CA GLN A 845 7.58 21.21 34.79
C GLN A 845 6.77 22.08 35.76
N ASN A 846 6.08 21.48 36.74
CA ASN A 846 5.36 22.24 37.76
C ASN A 846 6.32 23.06 38.65
N SER A 847 7.49 22.51 38.97
CA SER A 847 8.55 23.24 39.71
C SER A 847 9.09 24.43 38.92
N LEU A 848 9.32 24.28 37.62
CA LEU A 848 9.74 25.35 36.70
C LEU A 848 8.68 26.45 36.62
N LYS A 849 7.41 26.10 36.35
CA LYS A 849 6.30 27.08 36.34
C LYS A 849 6.20 27.86 37.66
N ALA A 850 6.42 27.21 38.80
CA ALA A 850 6.43 27.89 40.11
C ALA A 850 7.67 28.78 40.33
N ARG A 851 8.80 28.51 39.67
CA ARG A 851 9.97 29.41 39.68
C ARG A 851 9.75 30.59 38.75
N ASP A 852 9.19 30.38 37.56
CA ASP A 852 8.91 31.45 36.59
C ASP A 852 7.91 32.47 37.16
N ARG A 853 6.85 32.00 37.85
CA ARG A 853 5.94 32.90 38.57
C ARG A 853 6.64 33.77 39.62
N ARG A 854 7.53 33.17 40.42
CA ARG A 854 8.33 33.93 41.40
C ARG A 854 9.31 34.90 40.75
N ALA A 855 9.86 34.55 39.59
CA ALA A 855 10.72 35.45 38.83
C ALA A 855 9.93 36.67 38.32
N GLY A 856 8.73 36.46 37.77
CA GLY A 856 7.82 37.53 37.38
C GLY A 856 7.44 38.45 38.55
N GLU A 857 7.08 37.89 39.71
CA GLU A 857 6.81 38.68 40.92
C GLU A 857 8.03 39.53 41.35
N MET A 858 9.25 38.98 41.26
CA MET A 858 10.47 39.73 41.55
C MET A 858 10.72 40.85 40.52
N GLU A 859 10.50 40.59 39.24
CA GLU A 859 10.62 41.61 38.18
C GLU A 859 9.64 42.77 38.41
N ASP A 860 8.40 42.48 38.77
CA ASP A 860 7.40 43.48 39.12
C ASP A 860 7.83 44.34 40.32
N THR A 861 8.39 43.72 41.36
CA THR A 861 8.93 44.49 42.51
C THR A 861 10.13 45.36 42.13
N ILE A 862 11.02 44.87 41.27
CA ILE A 862 12.16 45.65 40.75
C ILE A 862 11.67 46.84 39.93
N ASN A 863 10.68 46.64 39.06
CA ASN A 863 10.10 47.70 38.23
C ASN A 863 9.43 48.77 39.09
N SER A 864 8.68 48.38 40.12
CA SER A 864 8.08 49.29 41.10
C SER A 864 9.13 50.11 41.86
N LEU A 865 10.21 49.47 42.34
CA LEU A 865 11.32 50.17 43.00
C LEU A 865 12.06 51.13 42.05
N ASN A 866 12.25 50.75 40.80
CA ASN A 866 12.85 51.62 39.78
C ASN A 866 11.97 52.85 39.52
N GLN A 867 10.65 52.70 39.49
CA GLN A 867 9.71 53.81 39.35
C GLN A 867 9.80 54.78 40.55
N GLN A 868 9.85 54.25 41.78
CA GLN A 868 10.07 55.07 42.99
C GLN A 868 11.42 55.81 42.96
N LEU A 869 12.47 55.16 42.46
CA LEU A 869 13.79 55.80 42.27
C LEU A 869 13.73 56.94 41.25
N LEU A 870 12.96 56.80 40.17
CA LEU A 870 12.78 57.88 39.20
C LEU A 870 12.02 59.06 39.81
N GLU A 871 10.96 58.79 40.58
CA GLU A 871 10.18 59.83 41.28
C GLU A 871 11.04 60.59 42.30
N THR A 872 11.80 59.87 43.13
CA THR A 872 12.70 60.49 44.11
C THR A 872 13.81 61.31 43.45
N ASN A 873 14.38 60.83 42.33
CA ASN A 873 15.36 61.60 41.55
C ASN A 873 14.75 62.86 40.94
N SER A 874 13.49 62.81 40.49
CA SER A 874 12.75 63.98 39.99
C SER A 874 12.59 65.03 41.10
N ILE A 875 12.17 64.61 42.30
CA ILE A 875 12.02 65.51 43.46
C ILE A 875 13.37 66.13 43.84
N LEU A 876 14.44 65.33 43.86
CA LEU A 876 15.79 65.84 44.14
C LEU A 876 16.26 66.86 43.09
N ALA A 877 15.94 66.65 41.82
CA ALA A 877 16.24 67.60 40.74
C ALA A 877 15.48 68.92 40.93
N GLU A 878 14.19 68.86 41.29
CA GLU A 878 13.39 70.05 41.58
C GLU A 878 13.92 70.82 42.80
N LEU A 879 14.29 70.13 43.88
CA LEU A 879 14.92 70.73 45.06
C LEU A 879 16.27 71.37 44.72
N ARG A 880 17.10 70.72 43.90
CA ARG A 880 18.36 71.30 43.41
C ARG A 880 18.10 72.57 42.60
N ALA A 881 17.13 72.55 41.69
CA ALA A 881 16.74 73.71 40.90
C ALA A 881 16.16 74.85 41.77
N PHE A 882 15.46 74.51 42.86
CA PHE A 882 14.99 75.47 43.85
C PHE A 882 16.15 76.11 44.64
N VAL A 883 17.13 75.31 45.07
CA VAL A 883 18.34 75.81 45.77
C VAL A 883 19.15 76.72 44.85
N VAL A 884 19.40 76.33 43.59
CA VAL A 884 20.12 77.17 42.61
C VAL A 884 19.40 78.50 42.39
N ARG A 885 18.06 78.49 42.27
CA ARG A 885 17.25 79.72 42.14
C ARG A 885 17.33 80.59 43.39
N SER A 886 17.31 79.99 44.58
CA SER A 886 17.39 80.70 45.86
C SER A 886 18.77 81.34 46.09
N VAL A 887 19.85 80.64 45.70
CA VAL A 887 21.22 81.17 45.76
C VAL A 887 21.44 82.28 44.72
N SER A 888 20.84 82.15 43.54
CA SER A 888 20.90 83.19 42.49
C SER A 888 20.12 84.46 42.87
N ALA A 889 19.00 84.32 43.59
CA ALA A 889 18.22 85.45 44.11
C ALA A 889 18.92 86.22 45.26
N ALA A 890 19.91 85.61 45.92
CA ALA A 890 20.65 86.20 47.04
C ALA A 890 21.81 87.11 46.61
N GLY A 891 22.02 87.36 45.30
CA GLY A 891 22.86 88.46 44.82
C GLY A 891 24.31 88.43 45.32
N VAL A 892 25.00 87.31 45.19
CA VAL A 892 26.46 87.24 45.37
C VAL A 892 27.11 86.95 44.02
N CYS A 893 27.34 88.01 43.25
CA CYS A 893 28.24 87.99 42.11
C CYS A 893 29.68 87.87 42.63
N ARG A 894 30.32 86.71 42.42
CA ARG A 894 31.78 86.66 42.26
C ARG A 894 32.10 85.96 40.95
N ALA A 895 32.62 86.76 40.03
CA ALA A 895 33.34 86.30 38.86
C ALA A 895 34.54 85.44 39.30
N ALA A 896 34.68 84.27 38.69
CA ALA A 896 35.92 83.51 38.66
C ALA A 896 36.02 82.88 37.26
N ASP A 897 37.21 83.03 36.70
CA ASP A 897 37.62 82.78 35.32
C ASP A 897 37.43 81.32 34.84
N PRO A 898 37.41 81.10 33.51
CA PRO A 898 37.35 79.76 32.93
C PRO A 898 38.75 79.11 32.93
N GLU A 899 38.95 78.11 33.79
CA GLU A 899 40.10 77.21 33.67
C GLU A 899 39.82 76.05 32.71
N GLU A 900 40.89 75.73 31.99
CA GLU A 900 41.11 74.78 30.91
C GLU A 900 40.48 73.38 31.08
N ASP A 901 39.97 72.87 29.95
CA ASP A 901 39.63 71.47 29.72
C ASP A 901 40.83 70.53 29.98
N PRO A 902 40.69 69.48 30.81
CA PRO A 902 41.51 68.30 30.71
C PRO A 902 40.79 67.20 29.92
N SER A 903 41.50 66.74 28.89
CA SER A 903 41.32 65.51 28.12
C SER A 903 40.74 64.32 28.92
N PRO A 904 39.81 63.52 28.36
CA PRO A 904 39.31 62.32 29.04
C PRO A 904 40.26 61.14 28.82
N GLU A 905 41.25 61.01 29.71
CA GLU A 905 42.02 59.78 29.91
C GLU A 905 41.36 58.93 31.03
N GLY A 906 41.11 57.65 30.75
CA GLY A 906 40.89 56.63 31.80
C GLY A 906 39.46 56.09 31.96
N ALA A 907 39.00 55.28 31.00
CA ALA A 907 37.95 54.31 31.28
C ALA A 907 38.49 53.20 32.21
N PRO A 908 37.81 52.82 33.30
CA PRO A 908 38.25 51.72 34.15
C PRO A 908 38.03 50.38 33.42
N ALA A 909 39.07 49.56 33.41
CA ALA A 909 39.04 48.19 32.91
C ALA A 909 37.93 47.39 33.63
N ARG A 910 36.81 47.13 32.94
CA ARG A 910 35.85 46.10 33.33
C ARG A 910 36.55 44.74 33.25
N LYS A 911 36.98 44.22 34.40
CA LYS A 911 37.28 42.79 34.59
C LYS A 911 36.04 41.99 34.18
N ARG A 912 36.10 41.37 33.00
CA ARG A 912 35.23 40.24 32.65
C ARG A 912 35.52 39.12 33.64
N ALA A 913 34.59 38.88 34.57
CA ALA A 913 34.52 37.61 35.26
C ALA A 913 34.29 36.54 34.19
N ARG A 914 35.32 35.72 33.96
CA ARG A 914 35.28 34.51 33.16
C ARG A 914 34.41 33.53 33.95
N MET A 915 33.15 33.37 33.55
CA MET A 915 32.32 32.28 34.05
C MET A 915 32.89 31.00 33.44
N ASP A 916 33.54 30.19 34.26
CA ASP A 916 34.10 28.91 33.84
C ASP A 916 33.00 28.03 33.28
N ARG A 917 33.23 27.58 32.04
CA ARG A 917 32.46 26.52 31.40
C ARG A 917 32.54 25.29 32.29
N TRP A 918 31.39 24.83 32.74
CA TRP A 918 31.19 23.46 33.17
C TRP A 918 31.60 22.52 32.04
N THR A 919 32.65 21.76 32.27
CA THR A 919 33.02 20.57 31.51
C THR A 919 31.94 19.50 31.69
N PRO A 920 31.43 18.85 30.62
CA PRO A 920 30.58 17.68 30.78
C PRO A 920 31.46 16.52 31.24
N VAL A 921 31.08 15.93 32.38
CA VAL A 921 31.61 14.67 32.90
C VAL A 921 31.39 13.59 31.84
N GLN A 922 32.49 13.05 31.31
CA GLN A 922 32.49 11.76 30.63
C GLN A 922 32.07 10.70 31.65
N ARG A 923 30.87 10.13 31.48
CA ARG A 923 30.55 8.81 32.03
C ARG A 923 31.01 7.77 31.02
N THR A 924 32.15 7.18 31.31
CA THR A 924 32.42 5.78 31.00
C THR A 924 31.51 4.92 31.87
N MET A 925 30.77 4.00 31.27
CA MET A 925 30.40 2.76 31.96
C MET A 925 30.21 1.64 30.94
N GLU A 926 30.97 0.57 31.19
CA GLU A 926 30.56 -0.83 31.02
C GLU A 926 29.21 -1.10 31.70
#